data_AF-A0A7K7P9J0-F1
#
_entry.id   AF-A0A7K7P9J0-F1
#
_cell.length_a   1.000
_cell.length_b   1.000
_cell.length_c   1.000
_cell.angle_alpha   90.00
_cell.angle_beta   90.00
_cell.angle_gamma   90.00
#
_symmetry.space_group_name_H-M   'P 1'
#
loop_
_entity.id
_entity.type
_entity.pdbx_description
1 polymer ?
#
loop_
_entity_poly.entity_id
_entity_poly.type
_entity_poly.pdbx_seq_one_letter_code
_entity_poly.pdbx_strand_id
1 'polypeptide(L)'
;MAAPVSLCHIACCANRAGGGAVAWGRGGLVAFGSCHDVILYDPAVRRAVAALRGHSGRVNCVRWVRRRDSASETELISGGSDKQLILWEWKDTLVKSIPLQGHSEAVFAVDAVYQSDEPHSNLLIASAASDSTVRIWSRHGSEAKCIEILQFGNGFVMDVCLSFLPGSDVPVLACGGDDCKISLFIQQNGQFQKTLMLPGHEDWIRGVEWAVCGEDLFLASCAQDCLIRIWKVCAKSKQLPETEDDSIKLKENIFTLKDADTSYAVSLESVLAGHENWVYAVHWQPSFSKDGSMQQPMRILSASMDKTVIIWEPDKESGVWLEQASVRVGEVGGNTLGFFDCQFSPDGSMIIAHAFHGALHLWKQATVNKEEWTPEVVISGHFNSVEDVKWDPEGEFVISVGSDQTTRLFAPWKRKEETEVTWHEIARPQVHGYDLRCLAMIGRFEFVSGADEKVLRVFRAPKNFIENFSNITGIPMEKLCSHQSSDLPEGATVPALGLSNKAVFEGDMAVQPDEDEESFNTISNQYPEIYFQPLILTEPPPEDHLLQNTLWPEIQKLYGHGYEIFCVACNNSNTVIASACKASKKEHAAIILWSTTSWKKLQSLSFHNLTVTQLAFSPDDSFLLAVSRDRNWSLWRRQDSSESGPVFRCCAYTNKNTAVHSRIIWSCDWTPDSKYFITGSRDKKVIIWGQCDLSVITEGNELDSIKPCSTVLDAGDSVTAVGVSRVLTPDGRYIVAIGLENGKIILYTWKQGGKEPALTDWTTSVEIGNSQSHALAVKRLCWRHHAGRAGHNDENSSKWLQLASCGADHSVKILNVNRFAL
;
A
#
# COMPACT_ATOMS: atom_id res chain seq x y z
N MET A 1 -18.46 25.93 -5.55
CA MET A 1 -18.80 25.22 -4.29
C MET A 1 -17.74 24.17 -4.06
N ALA A 2 -17.27 23.98 -2.82
CA ALA A 2 -16.35 22.89 -2.51
C ALA A 2 -17.03 21.53 -2.78
N ALA A 3 -16.26 20.54 -3.25
CA ALA A 3 -16.76 19.19 -3.45
C ALA A 3 -17.34 18.63 -2.13
N PRO A 4 -18.45 17.87 -2.17
CA PRO A 4 -19.07 17.33 -0.95
C PRO A 4 -18.19 16.28 -0.26
N VAL A 5 -17.28 15.65 -1.01
CA VAL A 5 -16.31 14.66 -0.53
C VAL A 5 -14.93 14.98 -1.14
N SER A 6 -13.88 14.81 -0.34
CA SER A 6 -12.49 14.90 -0.79
C SER A 6 -11.62 13.85 -0.10
N LEU A 7 -10.71 13.20 -0.84
CA LEU A 7 -9.72 12.28 -0.29
C LEU A 7 -8.70 13.06 0.57
N CYS A 8 -8.57 12.66 1.84
CA CYS A 8 -7.62 13.22 2.80
C CYS A 8 -6.29 12.46 2.79
N HIS A 9 -6.36 11.13 2.74
CA HIS A 9 -5.19 10.26 2.77
C HIS A 9 -5.50 8.92 2.10
N ILE A 10 -4.47 8.34 1.48
CA ILE A 10 -4.46 6.95 1.03
C ILE A 10 -3.15 6.33 1.54
N ALA A 11 -3.29 5.27 2.33
CA ALA A 11 -2.22 4.39 2.71
C ALA A 11 -2.23 3.19 1.77
N CYS A 12 -1.14 3.01 1.04
CA CYS A 12 -0.97 1.95 0.05
C CYS A 12 0.53 1.73 -0.16
N CYS A 13 0.89 0.57 -0.71
CA CYS A 13 2.27 0.24 -1.02
C CYS A 13 2.41 -0.26 -2.45
N ALA A 14 3.65 -0.44 -2.91
CA ALA A 14 3.91 -0.94 -4.25
C ALA A 14 3.63 -2.45 -4.36
N ASN A 15 3.15 -2.87 -5.53
CA ASN A 15 2.96 -4.27 -5.85
C ASN A 15 4.31 -4.99 -5.87
N ARG A 16 4.31 -6.25 -5.41
CA ARG A 16 5.48 -7.16 -5.44
C ARG A 16 5.88 -7.58 -6.86
N ALA A 17 6.27 -6.63 -7.70
CA ALA A 17 6.73 -6.78 -9.06
C ALA A 17 8.25 -6.56 -9.14
N GLY A 18 8.88 -7.09 -10.20
CA GLY A 18 10.32 -6.93 -10.44
C GLY A 18 10.69 -5.49 -10.82
N GLY A 19 11.88 -5.29 -11.38
CA GLY A 19 12.30 -3.98 -11.88
C GLY A 19 11.28 -3.34 -12.84
N GLY A 20 11.09 -2.03 -12.73
CA GLY A 20 10.08 -1.26 -13.47
C GLY A 20 8.74 -1.11 -12.75
N ALA A 21 8.62 -1.56 -11.50
CA ALA A 21 7.42 -1.39 -10.67
C ALA A 21 7.24 0.05 -10.18
N VAL A 22 8.33 0.82 -10.13
CA VAL A 22 8.39 2.21 -9.68
C VAL A 22 9.09 3.07 -10.74
N ALA A 23 8.55 4.25 -11.04
CA ALA A 23 9.17 5.20 -11.97
C ALA A 23 9.12 6.62 -11.40
N TRP A 24 10.27 7.29 -11.35
CA TRP A 24 10.36 8.69 -10.93
C TRP A 24 10.47 9.60 -12.17
N GLY A 25 9.48 10.44 -12.39
CA GLY A 25 9.47 11.39 -13.51
C GLY A 25 10.26 12.66 -13.20
N ARG A 26 10.75 13.34 -14.24
CA ARG A 26 11.43 14.65 -14.15
C ARG A 26 10.57 15.74 -13.54
N GLY A 27 9.24 15.59 -13.63
CA GLY A 27 8.27 16.45 -12.94
C GLY A 27 8.28 16.31 -11.41
N GLY A 28 9.09 15.41 -10.83
CA GLY A 28 9.21 15.19 -9.40
C GLY A 28 8.24 14.14 -8.83
N LEU A 29 7.26 13.70 -9.61
CA LEU A 29 6.29 12.67 -9.20
C LEU A 29 6.85 11.25 -9.39
N VAL A 30 6.59 10.40 -8.41
CA VAL A 30 6.81 8.96 -8.48
C VAL A 30 5.50 8.28 -8.87
N ALA A 31 5.56 7.38 -9.85
CA ALA A 31 4.46 6.49 -10.20
C ALA A 31 4.81 5.07 -9.76
N PHE A 32 3.85 4.35 -9.19
CA PHE A 32 4.00 2.92 -8.88
C PHE A 32 2.66 2.18 -8.94
N GLY A 33 2.70 0.89 -9.24
CA GLY A 33 1.51 0.04 -9.21
C GLY A 33 1.12 -0.34 -7.79
N SER A 34 -0.15 -0.16 -7.40
CA SER A 34 -0.71 -0.62 -6.13
C SER A 34 -2.03 -1.36 -6.36
N CYS A 35 -2.02 -2.67 -6.11
CA CYS A 35 -3.06 -3.58 -6.55
C CYS A 35 -3.37 -3.37 -8.04
N HIS A 36 -4.56 -2.86 -8.39
CA HIS A 36 -5.01 -2.60 -9.76
C HIS A 36 -4.84 -1.13 -10.20
N ASP A 37 -4.48 -0.24 -9.28
CA ASP A 37 -4.36 1.19 -9.56
C ASP A 37 -2.88 1.58 -9.78
N VAL A 38 -2.64 2.65 -10.54
CA VAL A 38 -1.33 3.33 -10.57
C VAL A 38 -1.41 4.53 -9.63
N ILE A 39 -0.56 4.56 -8.62
CA ILE A 39 -0.50 5.65 -7.64
C ILE A 39 0.54 6.67 -8.09
N LEU A 40 0.15 7.95 -8.07
CA LEU A 40 1.06 9.08 -8.22
C LEU A 40 1.37 9.64 -6.84
N TYR A 41 2.65 9.70 -6.51
CA TYR A 41 3.19 10.13 -5.22
C TYR A 41 4.11 11.33 -5.41
N ASP A 42 3.98 12.32 -4.54
CA ASP A 42 4.87 13.47 -4.47
C ASP A 42 5.79 13.33 -3.25
N PRO A 43 7.08 13.01 -3.45
CA PRO A 43 8.06 12.89 -2.37
C PRO A 43 8.37 14.20 -1.64
N ALA A 44 8.21 15.35 -2.30
CA ALA A 44 8.48 16.65 -1.68
C ALA A 44 7.42 17.01 -0.64
N VAL A 45 6.15 16.75 -0.95
CA VAL A 45 5.04 16.98 0.00
C VAL A 45 4.76 15.77 0.89
N ARG A 46 5.33 14.60 0.52
CA ARG A 46 5.18 13.30 1.19
C ARG A 46 3.71 12.84 1.21
N ARG A 47 3.02 12.91 0.07
CA ARG A 47 1.65 12.38 -0.08
C ARG A 47 1.36 11.82 -1.45
N ALA A 48 0.47 10.85 -1.51
CA ALA A 48 -0.13 10.42 -2.77
C ALA A 48 -1.08 11.53 -3.29
N VAL A 49 -0.89 11.91 -4.55
CA VAL A 49 -1.65 12.99 -5.20
C VAL A 49 -2.80 12.47 -6.04
N ALA A 50 -2.69 11.25 -6.58
CA ALA A 50 -3.73 10.62 -7.38
C ALA A 50 -3.63 9.09 -7.41
N ALA A 51 -4.76 8.44 -7.71
CA ALA A 51 -4.83 7.03 -8.07
C ALA A 51 -5.50 6.92 -9.46
N LEU A 52 -4.76 6.38 -10.43
CA LEU A 52 -5.22 6.16 -11.80
C LEU A 52 -5.81 4.75 -11.92
N ARG A 53 -7.09 4.67 -12.22
CA ARG A 53 -7.82 3.40 -12.30
C ARG A 53 -8.11 3.01 -13.74
N GLY A 54 -7.84 1.76 -14.07
CA GLY A 54 -8.14 1.19 -15.39
C GLY A 54 -7.78 -0.28 -15.54
N HIS A 55 -6.74 -0.76 -14.87
CA HIS A 55 -6.42 -2.19 -14.89
C HIS A 55 -7.45 -3.00 -14.10
N SER A 56 -7.67 -4.24 -14.56
CA SER A 56 -8.54 -5.24 -13.91
C SER A 56 -7.74 -6.34 -13.20
N GLY A 57 -6.41 -6.23 -13.23
CA GLY A 57 -5.47 -7.12 -12.57
C GLY A 57 -4.27 -6.34 -12.03
N ARG A 58 -3.36 -7.04 -11.35
CA ARG A 58 -2.20 -6.41 -10.71
C ARG A 58 -1.34 -5.64 -11.70
N VAL A 59 -1.07 -4.36 -11.42
CA VAL A 59 -0.11 -3.55 -12.18
C VAL A 59 1.31 -4.06 -11.89
N ASN A 60 2.05 -4.41 -12.94
CA ASN A 60 3.38 -4.99 -12.82
C ASN A 60 4.50 -4.02 -13.16
N CYS A 61 4.28 -3.14 -14.13
CA CYS A 61 5.28 -2.17 -14.55
C CYS A 61 4.64 -0.82 -14.85
N VAL A 62 5.41 0.25 -14.62
CA VAL A 62 5.06 1.63 -14.91
C VAL A 62 6.29 2.36 -15.43
N ARG A 63 6.12 3.28 -16.39
CA ARG A 63 7.21 4.08 -16.94
C ARG A 63 6.70 5.46 -17.35
N TRP A 64 7.42 6.50 -16.94
CA TRP A 64 7.21 7.85 -17.49
C TRP A 64 7.75 7.92 -18.91
N VAL A 65 6.99 8.55 -19.81
CA VAL A 65 7.40 8.70 -21.21
C VAL A 65 8.42 9.83 -21.31
N ARG A 66 9.69 9.46 -21.49
CA ARG A 66 10.80 10.41 -21.56
C ARG A 66 10.66 11.34 -22.76
N ARG A 67 10.65 12.65 -22.49
CA ARG A 67 10.77 13.66 -23.54
C ARG A 67 12.23 13.88 -23.89
N ARG A 68 12.53 13.95 -25.20
CA ARG A 68 13.87 14.24 -25.71
C ARG A 68 14.33 15.66 -25.35
N ASP A 69 13.41 16.62 -25.35
CA ASP A 69 13.65 18.00 -24.86
C ASP A 69 13.85 18.09 -23.33
N SER A 70 13.76 16.97 -22.62
CA SER A 70 13.98 16.85 -21.18
C SER A 70 13.04 17.71 -20.31
N ALA A 71 11.95 18.22 -20.88
CA ALA A 71 10.87 18.83 -20.11
C ALA A 71 10.13 17.78 -19.27
N SER A 72 9.36 18.24 -18.28
CA SER A 72 8.55 17.36 -17.44
C SER A 72 7.61 16.49 -18.28
N GLU A 73 7.55 15.21 -17.94
CA GLU A 73 6.71 14.24 -18.61
C GLU A 73 5.23 14.52 -18.32
N THR A 74 4.39 14.35 -19.34
CA THR A 74 2.93 14.45 -19.22
C THR A 74 2.23 13.14 -19.55
N GLU A 75 2.98 12.14 -20.00
CA GLU A 75 2.47 10.82 -20.34
C GLU A 75 3.24 9.76 -19.54
N LEU A 76 2.52 8.73 -19.08
CA LEU A 76 3.09 7.54 -18.46
C LEU A 76 2.39 6.30 -19.02
N ILE A 77 3.07 5.16 -19.00
CA ILE A 77 2.52 3.89 -19.45
C ILE A 77 2.60 2.86 -18.33
N SER A 78 1.56 2.03 -18.20
CA SER A 78 1.53 0.90 -17.27
C SER A 78 1.20 -0.40 -17.97
N GLY A 79 1.75 -1.50 -17.47
CA GLY A 79 1.46 -2.86 -17.90
C GLY A 79 0.93 -3.71 -16.74
N GLY A 80 -0.10 -4.52 -17.00
CA GLY A 80 -0.80 -5.28 -15.97
C GLY A 80 -0.87 -6.79 -16.22
N SER A 81 -1.21 -7.51 -15.15
CA SER A 81 -1.55 -8.94 -15.17
C SER A 81 -2.87 -9.23 -15.88
N ASP A 82 -3.63 -8.19 -16.20
CA ASP A 82 -4.82 -8.22 -17.04
C ASP A 82 -4.52 -8.22 -18.54
N LYS A 83 -3.24 -8.40 -18.92
CA LYS A 83 -2.78 -8.54 -20.32
C LYS A 83 -2.89 -7.24 -21.13
N GLN A 84 -3.11 -6.11 -20.45
CA GLN A 84 -3.26 -4.80 -21.08
C GLN A 84 -2.07 -3.91 -20.75
N LEU A 85 -1.79 -3.00 -21.68
CA LEU A 85 -1.08 -1.78 -21.38
C LEU A 85 -2.07 -0.60 -21.38
N ILE A 86 -1.80 0.41 -20.56
CA ILE A 86 -2.58 1.65 -20.56
C ILE A 86 -1.60 2.82 -20.64
N LEU A 87 -1.77 3.66 -21.66
CA LEU A 87 -1.09 4.95 -21.78
C LEU A 87 -1.97 6.03 -21.13
N TRP A 88 -1.42 6.74 -20.15
CA TRP A 88 -2.10 7.78 -19.39
C TRP A 88 -1.52 9.15 -19.73
N GLU A 89 -2.37 10.14 -19.88
CA GLU A 89 -2.00 11.55 -19.98
C GLU A 89 -2.36 12.26 -18.67
N TRP A 90 -1.35 12.80 -17.99
CA TRP A 90 -1.45 13.44 -16.68
C TRP A 90 -0.99 14.90 -16.74
N LYS A 91 -1.88 15.82 -16.32
CA LYS A 91 -1.63 17.26 -16.18
C LYS A 91 -2.35 17.77 -14.93
N ASP A 92 -1.82 17.43 -13.76
CA ASP A 92 -2.42 17.61 -12.40
C ASP A 92 -3.76 16.89 -12.16
N THR A 93 -4.41 16.47 -13.23
CA THR A 93 -5.58 15.62 -13.29
C THR A 93 -5.40 14.64 -14.45
N LEU A 94 -6.10 13.52 -14.38
CA LEU A 94 -6.10 12.54 -15.47
C LEU A 94 -6.85 13.14 -16.65
N VAL A 95 -6.15 13.38 -17.75
CA VAL A 95 -6.70 13.96 -18.98
C VAL A 95 -7.28 12.87 -19.85
N LYS A 96 -6.53 11.77 -20.03
CA LYS A 96 -6.87 10.69 -20.95
C LYS A 96 -6.23 9.37 -20.55
N SER A 97 -6.93 8.25 -20.80
CA SER A 97 -6.37 6.90 -20.80
C SER A 97 -6.62 6.19 -22.13
N ILE A 98 -5.59 5.58 -22.71
CA ILE A 98 -5.65 4.84 -23.98
C ILE A 98 -5.24 3.38 -23.70
N PRO A 99 -6.17 2.40 -23.78
CA PRO A 99 -5.83 1.00 -23.62
C PRO A 99 -5.15 0.46 -24.88
N LEU A 100 -4.06 -0.27 -24.70
CA LEU A 100 -3.31 -0.97 -25.73
C LEU A 100 -3.53 -2.47 -25.54
N GLN A 101 -4.41 -3.04 -26.35
CA GLN A 101 -4.78 -4.45 -26.28
C GLN A 101 -4.06 -5.25 -27.36
N GLY A 102 -3.52 -6.42 -26.98
CA GLY A 102 -2.91 -7.33 -27.95
C GLY A 102 -2.17 -8.50 -27.32
N HIS A 103 -1.48 -8.30 -26.19
CA HIS A 103 -0.82 -9.39 -25.47
C HIS A 103 -1.82 -10.45 -25.02
N SER A 104 -1.40 -11.72 -25.03
CA SER A 104 -2.23 -12.84 -24.60
C SER A 104 -1.98 -13.25 -23.15
N GLU A 105 -0.91 -12.77 -22.51
CA GLU A 105 -0.55 -13.04 -21.12
C GLU A 105 -0.05 -11.76 -20.42
N ALA A 106 0.29 -11.87 -19.12
CA ALA A 106 0.62 -10.73 -18.27
C ALA A 106 1.83 -9.93 -18.79
N VAL A 107 1.69 -8.60 -18.81
CA VAL A 107 2.76 -7.67 -19.18
C VAL A 107 3.65 -7.43 -17.97
N PHE A 108 4.97 -7.49 -18.15
CA PHE A 108 5.94 -7.35 -17.06
C PHE A 108 6.94 -6.21 -17.25
N ALA A 109 7.23 -5.80 -18.49
CA ALA A 109 8.15 -4.70 -18.77
C ALA A 109 7.60 -3.83 -19.91
N VAL A 110 7.87 -2.53 -19.81
CA VAL A 110 7.45 -1.55 -20.80
C VAL A 110 8.43 -0.39 -20.82
N ASP A 111 8.72 0.11 -22.02
CA ASP A 111 9.47 1.35 -22.20
C ASP A 111 8.94 2.12 -23.42
N ALA A 112 9.14 3.43 -23.42
CA ALA A 112 8.55 4.30 -24.45
C ALA A 112 9.40 5.54 -24.72
N VAL A 113 9.52 5.92 -26.00
CA VAL A 113 10.30 7.07 -26.46
C VAL A 113 9.59 7.82 -27.58
N TYR A 114 9.71 9.15 -27.59
CA TYR A 114 9.28 9.95 -28.74
C TYR A 114 10.29 9.85 -29.89
N GLN A 115 9.80 9.70 -31.12
CA GLN A 115 10.64 9.57 -32.32
C GLN A 115 11.23 10.90 -32.80
N SER A 116 10.65 12.03 -32.39
CA SER A 116 11.10 13.39 -32.71
C SER A 116 10.72 14.37 -31.60
N ASP A 117 11.29 15.57 -31.63
CA ASP A 117 11.03 16.65 -30.66
C ASP A 117 9.78 17.47 -30.99
N GLU A 118 9.13 17.20 -32.13
CA GLU A 118 7.98 17.97 -32.59
C GLU A 118 6.76 17.78 -31.68
N PRO A 119 5.97 18.85 -31.44
CA PRO A 119 4.65 18.72 -30.84
C PRO A 119 3.82 17.73 -31.66
N HIS A 120 3.24 16.72 -31.02
CA HIS A 120 2.50 15.59 -31.66
C HIS A 120 3.35 14.49 -32.30
N SER A 121 4.66 14.48 -32.05
CA SER A 121 5.56 13.38 -32.38
C SER A 121 5.00 12.01 -32.04
N ASN A 122 5.39 11.03 -32.86
CA ASN A 122 5.02 9.64 -32.66
C ASN A 122 5.70 9.08 -31.43
N LEU A 123 4.89 8.39 -30.63
CA LEU A 123 5.39 7.65 -29.49
C LEU A 123 5.60 6.19 -29.91
N LEU A 124 6.83 5.71 -29.77
CA LEU A 124 7.20 4.32 -29.97
C LEU A 124 7.26 3.64 -28.59
N ILE A 125 6.61 2.49 -28.46
CA ILE A 125 6.48 1.76 -27.20
C ILE A 125 6.92 0.32 -27.43
N ALA A 126 7.72 -0.23 -26.53
CA ALA A 126 8.05 -1.65 -26.47
C ALA A 126 7.47 -2.24 -25.19
N SER A 127 6.85 -3.42 -25.30
CA SER A 127 6.31 -4.15 -24.15
C SER A 127 6.66 -5.62 -24.20
N ALA A 128 7.04 -6.19 -23.06
CA ALA A 128 7.32 -7.62 -22.90
C ALA A 128 6.28 -8.28 -21.98
N ALA A 129 5.87 -9.49 -22.33
CA ALA A 129 4.86 -10.24 -21.59
C ALA A 129 5.22 -11.73 -21.47
N SER A 130 4.48 -12.44 -20.60
CA SER A 130 4.63 -13.89 -20.42
C SER A 130 4.14 -14.73 -21.61
N ASP A 131 3.67 -14.10 -22.69
CA ASP A 131 3.33 -14.77 -23.95
C ASP A 131 4.57 -15.02 -24.84
N SER A 132 5.77 -14.82 -24.30
CA SER A 132 7.05 -14.94 -24.99
C SER A 132 7.17 -14.01 -26.21
N THR A 133 6.47 -12.88 -26.17
CA THR A 133 6.55 -11.83 -27.19
C THR A 133 7.01 -10.50 -26.62
N VAL A 134 7.78 -9.77 -27.43
CA VAL A 134 7.95 -8.33 -27.29
C VAL A 134 7.15 -7.66 -28.39
N ARG A 135 6.26 -6.74 -28.02
CA ARG A 135 5.42 -6.01 -28.99
C ARG A 135 5.87 -4.58 -29.11
N ILE A 136 5.89 -4.11 -30.35
CA ILE A 136 6.17 -2.72 -30.67
C ILE A 136 4.86 -2.04 -31.03
N TRP A 137 4.63 -0.88 -30.43
CA TRP A 137 3.44 -0.07 -30.65
C TRP A 137 3.84 1.31 -31.12
N SER A 138 3.01 1.88 -31.97
CA SER A 138 3.10 3.28 -32.37
C SER A 138 1.82 3.99 -31.97
N ARG A 139 1.95 5.13 -31.28
CA ARG A 139 0.85 6.02 -30.98
C ARG A 139 0.94 7.28 -31.84
N HIS A 140 -0.11 7.48 -32.63
CA HIS A 140 -0.37 8.69 -33.43
C HIS A 140 -1.63 9.37 -32.91
N GLY A 141 -1.49 10.56 -32.33
CA GLY A 141 -2.58 11.31 -31.73
C GLY A 141 -3.34 10.52 -30.67
N SER A 142 -4.57 10.12 -30.98
CA SER A 142 -5.49 9.42 -30.07
C SER A 142 -5.32 7.91 -30.02
N GLU A 143 -4.70 7.32 -31.05
CA GLU A 143 -4.75 5.89 -31.28
C GLU A 143 -3.35 5.29 -31.10
N ALA A 144 -3.29 4.16 -30.40
CA ALA A 144 -2.08 3.35 -30.28
C ALA A 144 -2.35 1.99 -30.95
N LYS A 145 -1.45 1.56 -31.84
CA LYS A 145 -1.56 0.30 -32.58
C LYS A 145 -0.27 -0.50 -32.45
N CYS A 146 -0.41 -1.81 -32.30
CA CYS A 146 0.71 -2.73 -32.41
C CYS A 146 1.16 -2.76 -33.88
N ILE A 147 2.42 -2.43 -34.13
CA ILE A 147 3.01 -2.39 -35.47
C ILE A 147 3.92 -3.59 -35.76
N GLU A 148 4.46 -4.23 -34.72
CA GLU A 148 5.36 -5.38 -34.86
C GLU A 148 5.29 -6.31 -33.64
N ILE A 149 5.51 -7.60 -33.85
CA ILE A 149 5.58 -8.63 -32.81
C ILE A 149 6.89 -9.39 -32.98
N LEU A 150 7.76 -9.32 -31.98
CA LEU A 150 9.03 -10.02 -31.90
C LEU A 150 8.83 -11.31 -31.07
N GLN A 151 8.98 -12.47 -31.70
CA GLN A 151 8.77 -13.76 -31.06
C GLN A 151 10.08 -14.31 -30.47
N PHE A 152 10.04 -14.75 -29.21
CA PHE A 152 11.19 -15.35 -28.51
C PHE A 152 11.03 -16.87 -28.31
N GLY A 153 10.09 -17.50 -29.03
CA GLY A 153 9.83 -18.93 -28.93
C GLY A 153 9.31 -19.29 -27.54
N ASN A 154 10.09 -20.07 -26.80
CA ASN A 154 9.80 -20.45 -25.41
C ASN A 154 10.56 -19.62 -24.37
N GLY A 155 11.40 -18.67 -24.80
CA GLY A 155 12.14 -17.80 -23.90
C GLY A 155 11.28 -16.64 -23.39
N PHE A 156 11.65 -16.10 -22.24
CA PHE A 156 11.00 -14.95 -21.63
C PHE A 156 11.92 -13.73 -21.70
N VAL A 157 11.37 -12.60 -22.14
CA VAL A 157 12.04 -11.31 -22.03
C VAL A 157 11.59 -10.68 -20.72
N MET A 158 12.55 -10.47 -19.83
CA MET A 158 12.31 -9.98 -18.47
C MET A 158 12.25 -8.46 -18.42
N ASP A 159 13.03 -7.79 -19.26
CA ASP A 159 13.06 -6.34 -19.36
C ASP A 159 13.40 -5.84 -20.77
N VAL A 160 12.92 -4.64 -21.10
CA VAL A 160 13.08 -3.98 -22.40
C VAL A 160 13.42 -2.51 -22.22
N CYS A 161 14.33 -1.98 -23.05
CA CYS A 161 14.62 -0.55 -23.05
C CYS A 161 14.88 -0.03 -24.48
N LEU A 162 14.25 1.09 -24.81
CA LEU A 162 14.36 1.79 -26.08
C LEU A 162 15.30 2.99 -25.97
N SER A 163 16.10 3.19 -27.02
CA SER A 163 16.91 4.39 -27.21
C SER A 163 17.15 4.63 -28.70
N PHE A 164 18.07 5.55 -29.02
CA PHE A 164 18.50 5.84 -30.39
C PHE A 164 20.01 5.63 -30.51
N LEU A 165 20.47 5.18 -31.68
CA LEU A 165 21.89 4.96 -31.93
C LEU A 165 22.69 6.28 -31.84
N PRO A 166 23.97 6.23 -31.39
CA PRO A 166 24.82 7.43 -31.34
C PRO A 166 24.81 8.21 -32.67
N GLY A 167 24.55 9.51 -32.59
CA GLY A 167 24.52 10.40 -33.74
C GLY A 167 23.45 10.10 -34.79
N SER A 168 22.39 9.36 -34.44
CA SER A 168 21.34 8.94 -35.37
C SER A 168 19.95 8.90 -34.70
N ASP A 169 18.90 9.10 -35.48
CA ASP A 169 17.51 8.95 -35.04
C ASP A 169 16.98 7.51 -35.21
N VAL A 170 17.86 6.55 -35.52
CA VAL A 170 17.50 5.14 -35.66
C VAL A 170 17.26 4.50 -34.28
N PRO A 171 16.03 4.00 -33.99
CA PRO A 171 15.75 3.32 -32.73
C PRO A 171 16.54 2.03 -32.55
N VAL A 172 16.99 1.82 -31.31
CA VAL A 172 17.58 0.59 -30.81
C VAL A 172 16.79 0.10 -29.60
N LEU A 173 16.53 -1.21 -29.57
CA LEU A 173 15.83 -1.91 -28.50
C LEU A 173 16.77 -2.94 -27.88
N ALA A 174 16.96 -2.85 -26.56
CA ALA A 174 17.58 -3.91 -25.78
C ALA A 174 16.50 -4.81 -25.18
N CYS A 175 16.73 -6.12 -25.20
CA CYS A 175 15.87 -7.12 -24.55
C CYS A 175 16.74 -8.03 -23.68
N GLY A 176 16.50 -8.02 -22.36
CA GLY A 176 17.14 -8.93 -21.41
C GLY A 176 16.34 -10.23 -21.28
N GLY A 177 16.96 -11.37 -21.59
CA GLY A 177 16.31 -12.68 -21.59
C GLY A 177 16.59 -13.53 -20.36
N ASP A 178 15.79 -14.60 -20.21
CA ASP A 178 16.02 -15.73 -19.33
C ASP A 178 17.13 -16.69 -19.84
N ASP A 179 17.65 -16.45 -21.04
CA ASP A 179 18.77 -17.20 -21.65
C ASP A 179 20.16 -16.60 -21.34
N CYS A 180 20.21 -15.70 -20.34
CA CYS A 180 21.40 -14.98 -19.86
C CYS A 180 22.02 -14.04 -20.91
N LYS A 181 21.27 -13.69 -21.98
CA LYS A 181 21.78 -12.87 -23.09
C LYS A 181 20.94 -11.64 -23.33
N ILE A 182 21.61 -10.57 -23.77
CA ILE A 182 20.94 -9.35 -24.20
C ILE A 182 20.82 -9.39 -25.72
N SER A 183 19.60 -9.35 -26.23
CA SER A 183 19.34 -9.23 -27.67
C SER A 183 19.16 -7.76 -28.04
N LEU A 184 19.92 -7.28 -29.02
CA LEU A 184 19.78 -5.93 -29.57
C LEU A 184 19.04 -5.97 -30.90
N PHE A 185 17.94 -5.23 -30.99
CA PHE A 185 17.16 -5.03 -32.20
C PHE A 185 17.29 -3.59 -32.68
N ILE A 186 17.44 -3.40 -33.98
CA ILE A 186 17.62 -2.09 -34.59
C ILE A 186 16.55 -1.90 -35.65
N GLN A 187 15.89 -0.76 -35.64
CA GLN A 187 14.86 -0.48 -36.63
C GLN A 187 15.49 -0.13 -37.99
N GLN A 188 15.25 -0.94 -39.00
CA GLN A 188 15.66 -0.70 -40.38
C GLN A 188 14.49 -0.98 -41.31
N ASN A 189 14.24 -0.10 -42.29
CA ASN A 189 13.08 -0.20 -43.19
C ASN A 189 11.74 -0.34 -42.44
N GLY A 190 11.61 0.36 -41.30
CA GLY A 190 10.40 0.35 -40.48
C GLY A 190 10.21 -0.87 -39.58
N GLN A 191 11.11 -1.87 -39.61
CA GLN A 191 11.02 -3.10 -38.80
C GLN A 191 12.23 -3.30 -37.91
N PHE A 192 12.03 -3.89 -36.73
CA PHE A 192 13.09 -4.23 -35.79
C PHE A 192 13.77 -5.54 -36.17
N GLN A 193 15.03 -5.46 -36.59
CA GLN A 193 15.84 -6.63 -36.94
C GLN A 193 16.79 -6.94 -35.79
N LYS A 194 16.87 -8.22 -35.39
CA LYS A 194 17.85 -8.69 -34.40
C LYS A 194 19.25 -8.58 -35.01
N THR A 195 20.06 -7.67 -34.48
CA THR A 195 21.39 -7.36 -35.04
C THR A 195 22.52 -7.98 -34.23
N LEU A 196 22.43 -7.90 -32.90
CA LEU A 196 23.48 -8.40 -32.00
C LEU A 196 22.89 -9.19 -30.84
N MET A 197 23.73 -10.04 -30.27
CA MET A 197 23.48 -10.79 -29.06
C MET A 197 24.72 -10.64 -28.18
N LEU A 198 24.55 -10.05 -27.00
CA LEU A 198 25.64 -9.80 -26.06
C LEU A 198 25.69 -10.92 -25.02
N PRO A 199 26.71 -11.81 -25.06
CA PRO A 199 26.90 -12.83 -24.05
C PRO A 199 27.71 -12.28 -22.88
N GLY A 200 27.45 -12.76 -21.66
CA GLY A 200 28.30 -12.45 -20.52
C GLY A 200 27.69 -12.77 -19.17
N HIS A 201 26.39 -12.54 -18.99
CA HIS A 201 25.68 -12.94 -17.78
C HIS A 201 25.58 -14.47 -17.68
N GLU A 202 25.52 -14.97 -16.45
CA GLU A 202 25.45 -16.42 -16.16
C GLU A 202 24.07 -16.88 -15.67
N ASP A 203 23.14 -15.94 -15.47
CA ASP A 203 21.77 -16.20 -15.04
C ASP A 203 20.80 -15.16 -15.65
N TRP A 204 19.51 -15.24 -15.32
CA TRP A 204 18.45 -14.42 -15.91
C TRP A 204 18.71 -12.92 -15.73
N ILE A 205 18.62 -12.19 -16.83
CA ILE A 205 18.75 -10.73 -16.83
C ILE A 205 17.47 -10.13 -16.28
N ARG A 206 17.57 -9.24 -15.29
CA ARG A 206 16.41 -8.66 -14.60
C ARG A 206 16.15 -7.21 -14.97
N GLY A 207 17.18 -6.48 -15.41
CA GLY A 207 17.07 -5.08 -15.82
C GLY A 207 18.04 -4.75 -16.94
N VAL A 208 17.59 -3.92 -17.89
CA VAL A 208 18.41 -3.32 -18.95
C VAL A 208 18.04 -1.85 -19.11
N GLU A 209 19.02 -0.95 -19.12
CA GLU A 209 18.74 0.47 -19.31
C GLU A 209 19.81 1.22 -20.11
N TRP A 210 19.35 2.00 -21.10
CA TRP A 210 20.17 2.90 -21.89
C TRP A 210 20.41 4.25 -21.22
N ALA A 211 21.60 4.80 -21.42
CA ALA A 211 21.98 6.17 -21.10
C ALA A 211 22.82 6.79 -22.21
N VAL A 212 22.68 8.10 -22.42
CA VAL A 212 23.47 8.86 -23.39
C VAL A 212 24.44 9.75 -22.62
N CYS A 213 25.71 9.38 -22.61
CA CYS A 213 26.74 10.06 -21.83
C CYS A 213 27.80 10.64 -22.79
N GLY A 214 27.69 11.94 -23.06
CA GLY A 214 28.49 12.60 -24.10
C GLY A 214 27.98 12.22 -25.50
N GLU A 215 28.88 11.78 -26.37
CA GLU A 215 28.55 11.31 -27.73
C GLU A 215 28.27 9.79 -27.78
N ASP A 216 28.56 9.09 -26.69
CA ASP A 216 28.46 7.64 -26.60
C ASP A 216 27.14 7.20 -25.95
N LEU A 217 26.68 6.01 -26.35
CA LEU A 217 25.51 5.36 -25.78
C LEU A 217 25.97 4.20 -24.89
N PHE A 218 25.49 4.15 -23.65
CA PHE A 218 25.81 3.10 -22.68
C PHE A 218 24.58 2.27 -22.34
N LEU A 219 24.76 0.96 -22.19
CA LEU A 219 23.76 0.03 -21.68
C LEU A 219 24.23 -0.52 -20.34
N ALA A 220 23.44 -0.35 -19.30
CA ALA A 220 23.60 -1.10 -18.07
C ALA A 220 22.70 -2.33 -18.10
N SER A 221 23.18 -3.47 -17.60
CA SER A 221 22.40 -4.68 -17.44
C SER A 221 22.69 -5.34 -16.10
N CYS A 222 21.65 -5.84 -15.40
CA CYS A 222 21.79 -6.56 -14.14
C CYS A 222 21.08 -7.91 -14.20
N ALA A 223 21.55 -8.89 -13.43
CA ALA A 223 21.01 -10.25 -13.48
C ALA A 223 21.06 -10.98 -12.13
N GLN A 224 20.52 -12.21 -12.14
CA GLN A 224 20.56 -13.14 -11.02
C GLN A 224 21.96 -13.72 -10.74
N ASP A 225 22.94 -13.45 -11.59
CA ASP A 225 24.36 -13.77 -11.36
C ASP A 225 25.05 -12.81 -10.36
N CYS A 226 24.28 -11.94 -9.70
CA CYS A 226 24.73 -10.91 -8.76
C CYS A 226 25.58 -9.79 -9.37
N LEU A 227 25.71 -9.75 -10.71
CA LEU A 227 26.60 -8.82 -11.40
C LEU A 227 25.82 -7.79 -12.22
N ILE A 228 26.46 -6.63 -12.40
CA ILE A 228 26.03 -5.58 -13.31
C ILE A 228 27.08 -5.45 -14.41
N ARG A 229 26.66 -5.31 -15.66
CA ARG A 229 27.56 -5.13 -16.82
C ARG A 229 27.22 -3.84 -17.53
N ILE A 230 28.26 -3.11 -17.93
CA ILE A 230 28.15 -1.86 -18.68
C ILE A 230 28.71 -2.10 -20.07
N TRP A 231 27.90 -1.82 -21.08
CA TRP A 231 28.26 -1.95 -22.48
C TRP A 231 28.32 -0.57 -23.13
N LYS A 232 29.37 -0.30 -23.89
CA LYS A 232 29.55 0.95 -24.62
C LYS A 232 29.22 0.73 -26.10
N VAL A 233 28.46 1.65 -26.68
CA VAL A 233 28.11 1.70 -28.10
C VAL A 233 28.65 2.99 -28.70
N CYS A 234 29.58 2.86 -29.65
CA CYS A 234 30.22 3.99 -30.33
C CYS A 234 29.92 3.97 -31.83
N ALA A 235 29.76 5.15 -32.42
CA ALA A 235 29.78 5.30 -33.88
C ALA A 235 31.23 5.29 -34.40
N LYS A 236 31.50 4.45 -35.39
CA LYS A 236 32.77 4.36 -36.11
C LYS A 236 32.58 4.85 -37.56
N SER A 237 33.33 5.89 -37.92
CA SER A 237 33.51 6.33 -39.31
C SER A 237 34.49 5.39 -40.01
N LYS A 238 34.23 5.03 -41.27
CA LYS A 238 35.17 4.26 -42.10
C LYS A 238 36.39 5.11 -42.48
N GLN A 239 37.33 5.40 -41.57
CA GLN A 239 38.65 5.89 -41.97
C GLN A 239 39.83 5.31 -41.17
N LEU A 240 40.73 4.78 -42.01
CA LEU A 240 42.12 4.30 -41.88
C LEU A 240 42.31 2.79 -41.60
N PRO A 241 43.17 2.11 -42.40
CA PRO A 241 43.51 0.71 -42.18
C PRO A 241 44.14 0.58 -40.80
N GLU A 242 43.65 -0.34 -39.98
CA GLU A 242 44.36 -0.75 -38.79
C GLU A 242 45.74 -1.26 -39.23
N THR A 243 46.80 -0.54 -38.88
CA THR A 243 48.14 -1.10 -38.84
C THR A 243 48.10 -2.27 -37.88
N GLU A 244 48.51 -3.46 -38.32
CA GLU A 244 48.67 -4.64 -37.45
C GLU A 244 49.61 -4.27 -36.30
N ASP A 245 49.01 -3.99 -35.14
CA ASP A 245 49.67 -3.76 -33.88
C ASP A 245 49.29 -4.93 -32.98
N ASP A 246 50.28 -5.67 -32.48
CA ASP A 246 50.14 -6.88 -31.65
C ASP A 246 49.60 -6.58 -30.23
N SER A 247 48.91 -5.44 -30.05
CA SER A 247 48.34 -5.02 -28.77
C SER A 247 47.02 -5.73 -28.49
N ILE A 248 46.86 -6.22 -27.24
CA ILE A 248 45.62 -6.86 -26.78
C ILE A 248 44.51 -5.80 -26.74
N LYS A 249 43.52 -5.92 -27.64
CA LYS A 249 42.34 -5.04 -27.69
C LYS A 249 41.12 -5.73 -27.08
N LEU A 250 40.21 -4.92 -26.52
CA LEU A 250 38.89 -5.39 -26.10
C LEU A 250 38.11 -5.95 -27.28
N LYS A 251 37.33 -7.02 -27.05
CA LYS A 251 36.47 -7.59 -28.09
C LYS A 251 35.32 -6.62 -28.40
N GLU A 252 35.31 -6.11 -29.63
CA GLU A 252 34.23 -5.28 -30.15
C GLU A 252 33.33 -6.09 -31.07
N ASN A 253 32.01 -5.98 -30.89
CA ASN A 253 31.04 -6.51 -31.83
C ASN A 253 30.59 -5.37 -32.75
N ILE A 254 30.99 -5.41 -34.01
CA ILE A 254 30.72 -4.35 -34.99
C ILE A 254 29.52 -4.74 -35.86
N PHE A 255 28.62 -3.78 -36.11
CA PHE A 255 27.55 -3.90 -37.10
C PHE A 255 27.45 -2.63 -37.95
N THR A 256 26.84 -2.73 -39.13
CA THR A 256 26.67 -1.61 -40.06
C THR A 256 25.20 -1.47 -40.44
N LEU A 257 24.72 -0.23 -40.53
CA LEU A 257 23.36 0.05 -41.00
C LEU A 257 23.30 -0.13 -42.52
N LYS A 258 22.21 -0.70 -43.05
CA LYS A 258 22.06 -0.95 -44.50
C LYS A 258 22.03 0.34 -45.34
N ASP A 259 21.54 1.44 -44.77
CA ASP A 259 21.27 2.70 -45.47
C ASP A 259 22.17 3.87 -45.02
N ALA A 260 23.17 3.62 -44.16
CA ALA A 260 24.12 4.64 -43.70
C ALA A 260 25.56 4.11 -43.74
N ASP A 261 26.51 4.96 -44.12
CA ASP A 261 27.95 4.61 -44.17
C ASP A 261 28.63 4.61 -42.77
N THR A 262 27.81 4.50 -41.72
CA THR A 262 28.21 4.51 -40.32
C THR A 262 28.18 3.09 -39.77
N SER A 263 29.31 2.66 -39.20
CA SER A 263 29.40 1.41 -38.44
C SER A 263 29.28 1.71 -36.95
N TYR A 264 28.79 0.76 -36.18
CA TYR A 264 28.69 0.87 -34.73
C TYR A 264 29.43 -0.28 -34.08
N ALA A 265 30.18 0.01 -33.02
CA ALA A 265 30.88 -0.99 -32.22
C ALA A 265 30.26 -1.09 -30.83
N VAL A 266 30.02 -2.32 -30.38
CA VAL A 266 29.56 -2.60 -29.02
C VAL A 266 30.65 -3.37 -28.26
N SER A 267 31.12 -2.82 -27.15
CA SER A 267 32.13 -3.43 -26.28
C SER A 267 31.65 -3.51 -24.84
N LEU A 268 32.12 -4.51 -24.10
CA LEU A 268 31.97 -4.56 -22.64
C LEU A 268 32.95 -3.55 -22.03
N GLU A 269 32.41 -2.52 -21.38
CA GLU A 269 33.18 -1.45 -20.73
C GLU A 269 33.62 -1.88 -19.32
N SER A 270 32.68 -2.40 -18.53
CA SER A 270 32.92 -2.69 -17.10
C SER A 270 31.98 -3.77 -16.58
N VAL A 271 32.42 -4.47 -15.53
CA VAL A 271 31.64 -5.43 -14.75
C VAL A 271 31.68 -4.97 -13.29
N LEU A 272 30.53 -4.73 -12.69
CA LEU A 272 30.40 -4.32 -11.30
C LEU A 272 30.00 -5.52 -10.45
N ALA A 273 30.75 -5.75 -9.38
CA ALA A 273 30.54 -6.83 -8.43
C ALA A 273 30.56 -6.23 -7.01
N GLY A 274 29.51 -6.47 -6.24
CA GLY A 274 29.32 -5.89 -4.90
C GLY A 274 28.05 -6.35 -4.18
N HIS A 275 27.05 -6.77 -4.95
CA HIS A 275 25.88 -7.45 -4.44
C HIS A 275 26.18 -8.93 -4.14
N GLU A 276 25.57 -9.44 -3.07
CA GLU A 276 25.72 -10.83 -2.61
C GLU A 276 24.53 -11.72 -3.00
N ASN A 277 23.52 -11.14 -3.65
CA ASN A 277 22.32 -11.82 -4.12
C ASN A 277 21.84 -11.20 -5.44
N TRP A 278 20.75 -11.73 -5.97
CA TRP A 278 20.14 -11.32 -7.23
C TRP A 278 19.92 -9.81 -7.32
N VAL A 279 20.43 -9.20 -8.38
CA VAL A 279 20.22 -7.78 -8.69
C VAL A 279 18.99 -7.66 -9.58
N TYR A 280 17.93 -7.03 -9.04
CA TYR A 280 16.63 -6.97 -9.71
C TYR A 280 16.42 -5.73 -10.56
N ALA A 281 17.12 -4.65 -10.25
CA ALA A 281 17.00 -3.39 -10.96
C ALA A 281 18.34 -2.68 -11.05
N VAL A 282 18.52 -1.98 -12.18
CA VAL A 282 19.64 -1.11 -12.45
C VAL A 282 19.10 0.12 -13.17
N HIS A 283 19.40 1.31 -12.66
CA HIS A 283 18.97 2.56 -13.28
C HIS A 283 20.08 3.59 -13.31
N TRP A 284 20.26 4.25 -14.45
CA TRP A 284 21.13 5.41 -14.57
C TRP A 284 20.51 6.62 -13.89
N GLN A 285 21.34 7.49 -13.34
CA GLN A 285 20.88 8.80 -12.93
C GLN A 285 20.34 9.53 -14.18
N PRO A 286 19.11 10.08 -14.13
CA PRO A 286 18.52 10.80 -15.25
C PRO A 286 19.39 11.98 -15.69
N SER A 287 19.33 12.33 -16.98
CA SER A 287 19.93 13.57 -17.46
C SER A 287 19.28 14.78 -16.78
N PHE A 288 20.04 15.84 -16.54
CA PHE A 288 19.48 17.09 -16.00
C PHE A 288 20.15 18.30 -16.66
N SER A 289 19.45 19.43 -16.65
CA SER A 289 19.98 20.68 -17.19
C SER A 289 20.88 21.33 -16.15
N LYS A 290 22.16 21.53 -16.50
CA LYS A 290 23.13 22.27 -15.69
C LYS A 290 23.81 23.32 -16.55
N ASP A 291 23.75 24.58 -16.10
CA ASP A 291 24.36 25.73 -16.78
C ASP A 291 23.93 25.89 -18.27
N GLY A 292 22.68 25.50 -18.59
CA GLY A 292 22.13 25.57 -19.94
C GLY A 292 22.55 24.42 -20.87
N SER A 293 23.36 23.46 -20.39
CA SER A 293 23.73 22.24 -21.09
C SER A 293 23.05 21.02 -20.46
N MET A 294 22.54 20.11 -21.28
CA MET A 294 22.03 18.83 -20.81
C MET A 294 23.19 17.88 -20.57
N GLN A 295 23.27 17.32 -19.37
CA GLN A 295 24.29 16.35 -19.02
C GLN A 295 23.63 15.14 -18.35
N GLN A 296 23.99 13.94 -18.80
CA GLN A 296 23.68 12.71 -18.09
C GLN A 296 24.95 12.27 -17.34
N PRO A 297 24.92 12.20 -16.00
CA PRO A 297 26.07 11.76 -15.23
C PRO A 297 26.26 10.24 -15.37
N MET A 298 27.51 9.80 -15.33
CA MET A 298 27.89 8.39 -15.29
C MET A 298 27.68 7.82 -13.89
N ARG A 299 26.44 7.77 -13.44
CA ARG A 299 26.05 7.19 -12.15
C ARG A 299 24.94 6.17 -12.33
N ILE A 300 25.06 5.07 -11.62
CA ILE A 300 24.12 3.95 -11.65
C ILE A 300 23.64 3.66 -10.22
N LEU A 301 22.35 3.37 -10.09
CA LEU A 301 21.73 2.83 -8.89
C LEU A 301 21.37 1.38 -9.14
N SER A 302 21.64 0.50 -8.19
CA SER A 302 21.21 -0.89 -8.25
C SER A 302 20.47 -1.30 -6.99
N ALA A 303 19.52 -2.24 -7.12
CA ALA A 303 18.76 -2.81 -6.02
C ALA A 303 18.83 -4.34 -6.04
N SER A 304 18.99 -4.94 -4.87
CA SER A 304 19.23 -6.37 -4.72
C SER A 304 18.45 -7.01 -3.57
N MET A 305 18.26 -8.33 -3.67
CA MET A 305 17.69 -9.16 -2.61
C MET A 305 18.63 -9.36 -1.42
N ASP A 306 19.87 -8.87 -1.49
CA ASP A 306 20.79 -8.81 -0.34
C ASP A 306 20.45 -7.68 0.65
N LYS A 307 19.30 -7.01 0.46
CA LYS A 307 18.80 -5.88 1.24
C LYS A 307 19.56 -4.58 1.04
N THR A 308 20.30 -4.44 -0.07
CA THR A 308 21.10 -3.26 -0.31
C THR A 308 20.78 -2.58 -1.63
N VAL A 309 20.98 -1.27 -1.60
CA VAL A 309 20.88 -0.37 -2.72
C VAL A 309 22.21 0.37 -2.82
N ILE A 310 22.86 0.27 -3.97
CA ILE A 310 24.23 0.74 -4.17
C ILE A 310 24.25 1.82 -5.26
N ILE A 311 24.97 2.92 -5.01
CA ILE A 311 25.31 3.91 -6.02
C ILE A 311 26.73 3.65 -6.53
N TRP A 312 26.85 3.53 -7.86
CA TRP A 312 28.09 3.31 -8.58
C TRP A 312 28.48 4.57 -9.35
N GLU A 313 29.75 4.96 -9.26
CA GLU A 313 30.34 6.08 -10.01
C GLU A 313 31.77 5.69 -10.43
N PRO A 314 32.23 6.06 -11.64
CA PRO A 314 33.64 5.95 -11.99
C PRO A 314 34.45 6.96 -11.17
N ASP A 315 35.54 6.47 -10.58
CA ASP A 315 36.50 7.33 -9.90
C ASP A 315 37.07 8.38 -10.87
N LYS A 316 37.21 9.62 -10.38
CA LYS A 316 37.57 10.76 -11.23
C LYS A 316 39.01 10.69 -11.75
N GLU A 317 39.90 10.01 -11.02
CA GLU A 317 41.31 9.91 -11.40
C GLU A 317 41.57 8.68 -12.26
N SER A 318 41.07 7.51 -11.84
CA SER A 318 41.34 6.23 -12.49
C SER A 318 40.32 5.84 -13.56
N GLY A 319 39.10 6.41 -13.53
CA GLY A 319 37.99 6.01 -14.39
C GLY A 319 37.41 4.63 -14.06
N VAL A 320 37.92 3.95 -13.02
CA VAL A 320 37.43 2.65 -12.58
C VAL A 320 36.12 2.84 -11.83
N TRP A 321 35.13 2.02 -12.16
CA TRP A 321 33.87 1.98 -11.42
C TRP A 321 34.10 1.45 -10.01
N LEU A 322 33.77 2.27 -9.03
CA LEU A 322 33.81 1.90 -7.63
C LEU A 322 32.40 1.94 -7.05
N GLU A 323 32.17 1.08 -6.06
CA GLU A 323 31.18 1.41 -5.04
C GLU A 323 31.62 2.74 -4.45
N GLN A 324 30.76 3.76 -4.48
CA GLN A 324 31.07 4.95 -3.72
C GLN A 324 31.09 4.51 -2.25
N ALA A 325 32.29 4.40 -1.65
CA ALA A 325 32.54 3.63 -0.42
C ALA A 325 31.74 4.09 0.82
N SER A 326 30.98 5.19 0.69
CA SER A 326 30.07 5.76 1.69
C SER A 326 28.57 5.64 1.35
N VAL A 327 28.18 5.04 0.21
CA VAL A 327 26.79 5.07 -0.33
C VAL A 327 26.25 3.67 -0.64
N ARG A 328 26.28 2.81 0.38
CA ARG A 328 25.47 1.58 0.43
C ARG A 328 24.38 1.80 1.47
N VAL A 329 23.14 1.96 1.00
CA VAL A 329 21.97 2.07 1.88
C VAL A 329 21.16 0.78 1.81
N GLY A 330 20.23 0.61 2.74
CA GLY A 330 19.38 -0.56 2.77
C GLY A 330 18.87 -0.85 4.17
N GLU A 331 18.36 -2.06 4.35
CA GLU A 331 17.81 -2.50 5.62
C GLU A 331 18.88 -3.24 6.43
N VAL A 332 19.02 -2.90 7.71
CA VAL A 332 19.93 -3.58 8.64
C VAL A 332 19.13 -4.43 9.62
N GLY A 333 19.42 -5.74 9.65
CA GLY A 333 18.74 -6.70 10.52
C GLY A 333 17.33 -7.10 10.05
N GLY A 334 16.61 -7.86 10.88
CA GLY A 334 15.21 -8.26 10.64
C GLY A 334 14.97 -9.37 9.60
N ASN A 335 13.72 -9.86 9.56
CA ASN A 335 13.25 -10.98 8.70
C ASN A 335 12.79 -10.52 7.29
N THR A 336 13.31 -9.40 6.78
CA THR A 336 12.99 -8.87 5.44
C THR A 336 13.77 -9.58 4.34
N LEU A 337 13.37 -9.41 3.07
CA LEU A 337 13.89 -10.16 1.90
C LEU A 337 14.64 -9.30 0.87
N GLY A 338 14.75 -7.98 1.06
CA GLY A 338 15.48 -7.05 0.19
C GLY A 338 14.62 -6.31 -0.83
N PHE A 339 15.24 -5.80 -1.91
CA PHE A 339 14.64 -4.82 -2.83
C PHE A 339 14.41 -5.36 -4.25
N PHE A 340 13.29 -4.99 -4.85
CA PHE A 340 12.93 -5.29 -6.25
C PHE A 340 13.29 -4.18 -7.23
N ASP A 341 13.20 -2.92 -6.81
CA ASP A 341 13.37 -1.78 -7.73
C ASP A 341 13.91 -0.56 -6.99
N CYS A 342 14.49 0.37 -7.74
CA CYS A 342 15.00 1.64 -7.23
C CYS A 342 14.95 2.74 -8.29
N GLN A 343 14.91 4.01 -7.89
CA GLN A 343 14.92 5.16 -8.80
C GLN A 343 15.64 6.35 -8.17
N PHE A 344 16.35 7.13 -8.99
CA PHE A 344 16.84 8.45 -8.60
C PHE A 344 15.73 9.50 -8.72
N SER A 345 15.82 10.53 -7.88
CA SER A 345 15.15 11.80 -8.16
C SER A 345 15.72 12.45 -9.43
N PRO A 346 15.00 13.39 -10.05
CA PRO A 346 15.45 14.05 -11.29
C PRO A 346 16.81 14.73 -11.21
N ASP A 347 17.18 15.24 -10.03
CA ASP A 347 18.46 15.88 -9.74
C ASP A 347 19.51 14.92 -9.15
N GLY A 348 19.11 13.67 -8.84
CA GLY A 348 19.93 12.66 -8.16
C GLY A 348 20.23 12.96 -6.68
N SER A 349 19.54 13.93 -6.06
CA SER A 349 19.72 14.25 -4.63
C SER A 349 18.95 13.32 -3.69
N MET A 350 18.01 12.54 -4.22
CA MET A 350 17.22 11.55 -3.48
C MET A 350 17.19 10.23 -4.26
N ILE A 351 17.00 9.14 -3.52
CA ILE A 351 16.78 7.81 -4.09
C ILE A 351 15.59 7.18 -3.39
N ILE A 352 14.78 6.45 -4.17
CA ILE A 352 13.69 5.63 -3.65
C ILE A 352 13.96 4.17 -3.99
N ALA A 353 13.64 3.26 -3.08
CA ALA A 353 13.69 1.83 -3.32
C ALA A 353 12.40 1.15 -2.90
N HIS A 354 12.10 0.03 -3.56
CA HIS A 354 10.90 -0.77 -3.35
C HIS A 354 11.27 -2.14 -2.79
N ALA A 355 10.90 -2.37 -1.54
CA ALA A 355 11.19 -3.59 -0.81
C ALA A 355 10.25 -4.74 -1.19
N PHE A 356 10.65 -5.98 -0.89
CA PHE A 356 9.91 -7.19 -1.22
C PHE A 356 8.47 -7.21 -0.69
N HIS A 357 8.24 -6.59 0.48
CA HIS A 357 6.93 -6.45 1.10
C HIS A 357 6.16 -5.19 0.64
N GLY A 358 6.54 -4.59 -0.49
CA GLY A 358 5.85 -3.43 -1.06
C GLY A 358 6.20 -2.09 -0.44
N ALA A 359 6.92 -2.08 0.69
CA ALA A 359 7.36 -0.86 1.34
C ALA A 359 8.25 -0.03 0.41
N LEU A 360 8.09 1.28 0.48
CA LEU A 360 8.98 2.23 -0.18
C LEU A 360 9.96 2.75 0.87
N HIS A 361 11.21 2.90 0.48
CA HIS A 361 12.24 3.54 1.28
C HIS A 361 12.75 4.75 0.51
N LEU A 362 12.93 5.87 1.20
CA LEU A 362 13.38 7.11 0.61
C LEU A 362 14.62 7.57 1.36
N TRP A 363 15.67 7.90 0.63
CA TRP A 363 16.87 8.51 1.21
C TRP A 363 17.18 9.81 0.49
N LYS A 364 17.73 10.76 1.25
CA LYS A 364 18.17 12.05 0.74
C LYS A 364 19.64 12.25 1.05
N GLN A 365 20.35 12.76 0.06
CA GLN A 365 21.75 13.13 0.21
C GLN A 365 21.86 14.39 1.07
N ALA A 366 22.75 14.37 2.07
CA ALA A 366 22.97 15.52 2.91
C ALA A 366 23.60 16.67 2.11
N THR A 367 23.15 17.91 2.39
CA THR A 367 23.60 19.11 1.66
C THR A 367 25.06 19.47 1.92
N VAL A 368 25.59 19.13 3.10
CA VAL A 368 26.96 19.50 3.53
C VAL A 368 27.93 18.38 3.16
N ASN A 369 27.65 17.16 3.60
CA ASN A 369 28.44 15.99 3.27
C ASN A 369 27.72 15.16 2.20
N LYS A 370 28.14 15.28 0.93
CA LYS A 370 27.53 14.55 -0.19
C LYS A 370 27.71 13.03 -0.11
N GLU A 371 28.51 12.54 0.82
CA GLU A 371 28.70 11.12 1.07
C GLU A 371 27.65 10.54 2.03
N GLU A 372 26.93 11.39 2.77
CA GLU A 372 25.95 10.96 3.76
C GLU A 372 24.54 10.92 3.18
N TRP A 373 23.84 9.82 3.39
CA TRP A 373 22.46 9.61 2.97
C TRP A 373 21.59 9.28 4.17
N THR A 374 20.55 10.08 4.39
CA THR A 374 19.66 9.93 5.54
C THR A 374 18.29 9.40 5.09
N PRO A 375 17.68 8.47 5.84
CA PRO A 375 16.33 8.00 5.56
C PRO A 375 15.33 9.15 5.76
N GLU A 376 14.32 9.20 4.91
CA GLU A 376 13.30 10.23 4.88
C GLU A 376 11.90 9.59 5.01
N VAL A 377 10.93 10.38 5.44
CA VAL A 377 9.53 9.93 5.53
C VAL A 377 8.96 9.70 4.15
N VAL A 378 8.31 8.55 3.99
CA VAL A 378 7.66 8.11 2.76
C VAL A 378 6.31 7.50 3.07
N ILE A 379 5.42 7.48 2.08
CA ILE A 379 4.13 6.82 2.23
C ILE A 379 4.30 5.32 2.45
N SER A 380 3.40 4.75 3.24
CA SER A 380 3.34 3.32 3.50
C SER A 380 1.89 2.82 3.47
N GLY A 381 1.74 1.50 3.52
CA GLY A 381 0.44 0.85 3.58
C GLY A 381 0.57 -0.66 3.50
N HIS A 382 -0.57 -1.35 3.55
CA HIS A 382 -0.59 -2.81 3.49
C HIS A 382 -0.25 -3.32 2.08
N PHE A 383 0.42 -4.46 2.00
CA PHE A 383 0.74 -5.13 0.71
C PHE A 383 -0.23 -6.25 0.33
N ASN A 384 -1.26 -6.48 1.15
CA ASN A 384 -2.31 -7.45 0.93
C ASN A 384 -3.64 -6.90 1.46
N SER A 385 -4.75 -7.62 1.23
CA SER A 385 -6.11 -7.21 1.60
C SER A 385 -6.20 -6.71 3.05
N VAL A 386 -6.78 -5.51 3.24
CA VAL A 386 -7.02 -4.92 4.55
C VAL A 386 -8.40 -5.33 5.02
N GLU A 387 -8.49 -5.99 6.18
CA GLU A 387 -9.73 -6.67 6.61
C GLU A 387 -10.56 -5.85 7.61
N ASP A 388 -9.95 -4.99 8.41
CA ASP A 388 -10.66 -4.12 9.37
C ASP A 388 -9.92 -2.77 9.55
N VAL A 389 -10.67 -1.74 9.91
CA VAL A 389 -10.15 -0.41 10.27
C VAL A 389 -11.04 0.22 11.34
N LYS A 390 -10.42 0.84 12.36
CA LYS A 390 -11.11 1.59 13.41
C LYS A 390 -10.43 2.92 13.68
N TRP A 391 -11.24 3.91 14.02
CA TRP A 391 -10.76 5.11 14.69
C TRP A 391 -10.43 4.78 16.14
N ASP A 392 -9.46 5.48 16.70
CA ASP A 392 -9.33 5.52 18.15
C ASP A 392 -10.57 6.20 18.77
N PRO A 393 -10.87 5.93 20.06
CA PRO A 393 -12.03 6.51 20.74
C PRO A 393 -12.12 8.03 20.67
N GLU A 394 -10.98 8.74 20.67
CA GLU A 394 -10.91 10.20 20.58
C GLU A 394 -10.84 10.69 19.12
N GLY A 395 -10.70 9.81 18.14
CA GLY A 395 -10.70 10.15 16.71
C GLY A 395 -9.46 10.90 16.22
N GLU A 396 -8.31 10.79 16.86
CA GLU A 396 -7.05 11.39 16.45
C GLU A 396 -6.18 10.51 15.54
N PHE A 397 -6.44 9.21 15.46
CA PHE A 397 -5.75 8.30 14.56
C PHE A 397 -6.65 7.15 14.10
N VAL A 398 -6.19 6.41 13.09
CA VAL A 398 -6.82 5.17 12.63
C VAL A 398 -5.85 4.00 12.75
N ILE A 399 -6.39 2.84 13.10
CA ILE A 399 -5.66 1.57 13.13
C ILE A 399 -6.32 0.57 12.16
N SER A 400 -5.50 -0.16 11.42
CA SER A 400 -5.95 -1.17 10.46
C SER A 400 -5.20 -2.48 10.63
N VAL A 401 -5.83 -3.57 10.20
CA VAL A 401 -5.23 -4.91 10.13
C VAL A 401 -5.39 -5.53 8.76
N GLY A 402 -4.39 -6.27 8.31
CA GLY A 402 -4.39 -6.87 6.99
C GLY A 402 -3.99 -8.35 6.96
N SER A 403 -4.32 -8.98 5.83
CA SER A 403 -3.79 -10.30 5.43
C SER A 403 -2.29 -10.24 5.07
N ASP A 404 -1.67 -9.08 5.22
CA ASP A 404 -0.23 -8.87 5.16
C ASP A 404 0.45 -9.11 6.53
N GLN A 405 -0.34 -9.57 7.51
CA GLN A 405 0.07 -9.96 8.85
C GLN A 405 0.50 -8.77 9.73
N THR A 406 0.15 -7.54 9.33
CA THR A 406 0.49 -6.34 10.09
C THR A 406 -0.73 -5.63 10.66
N THR A 407 -0.54 -5.02 11.82
CA THR A 407 -1.41 -3.96 12.34
C THR A 407 -0.67 -2.64 12.13
N ARG A 408 -1.33 -1.65 11.50
CA ARG A 408 -0.74 -0.35 11.15
C ARG A 408 -1.55 0.79 11.73
N LEU A 409 -0.87 1.85 12.18
CA LEU A 409 -1.48 3.02 12.80
C LEU A 409 -1.11 4.27 12.02
N PHE A 410 -2.12 5.01 11.56
CA PHE A 410 -1.97 6.24 10.79
C PHE A 410 -2.50 7.44 11.56
N ALA A 411 -1.73 8.51 11.62
CA ALA A 411 -2.10 9.73 12.33
C ALA A 411 -1.71 11.00 11.54
N PRO A 412 -2.32 12.16 11.84
CA PRO A 412 -1.91 13.44 11.28
C PRO A 412 -0.54 13.88 11.81
N TRP A 413 0.36 14.26 10.91
CA TRP A 413 1.62 14.89 11.21
C TRP A 413 1.50 16.41 11.06
N LYS A 414 1.73 17.12 12.16
CA LYS A 414 1.67 18.59 12.21
C LYS A 414 3.08 19.17 12.22
N ARG A 415 3.57 19.53 11.04
CA ARG A 415 4.86 20.21 10.87
C ARG A 415 4.82 21.60 11.50
N LYS A 416 5.83 21.95 12.30
CA LYS A 416 5.86 23.24 13.02
C LYS A 416 5.82 24.46 12.09
N GLU A 417 6.34 24.32 10.87
CA GLU A 417 6.52 25.40 9.90
C GLU A 417 5.53 25.36 8.73
N GLU A 418 4.69 24.33 8.62
CA GLU A 418 3.71 24.19 7.54
C GLU A 418 2.28 24.26 8.09
N THR A 419 1.39 24.91 7.34
CA THR A 419 -0.03 24.98 7.68
C THR A 419 -0.82 23.72 7.29
N GLU A 420 -0.29 22.95 6.34
CA GLU A 420 -0.94 21.75 5.82
C GLU A 420 -0.64 20.54 6.72
N VAL A 421 -1.69 19.80 7.07
CA VAL A 421 -1.60 18.57 7.86
C VAL A 421 -1.61 17.38 6.90
N THR A 422 -0.59 16.53 7.00
CA THR A 422 -0.48 15.29 6.20
C THR A 422 -0.59 14.07 7.08
N TRP A 423 -1.13 12.98 6.58
CA TRP A 423 -1.28 11.72 7.32
C TRP A 423 -0.20 10.71 6.93
N HIS A 424 0.32 9.97 7.91
CA HIS A 424 1.41 9.00 7.76
C HIS A 424 1.24 7.83 8.71
N GLU A 425 1.85 6.68 8.39
CA GLU A 425 2.01 5.59 9.36
C GLU A 425 3.01 6.04 10.42
N ILE A 426 2.62 5.96 11.69
CA ILE A 426 3.47 6.36 12.82
C ILE A 426 3.81 5.19 13.74
N ALA A 427 3.14 4.05 13.55
CA ALA A 427 3.51 2.81 14.20
C ALA A 427 2.99 1.59 13.45
N ARG A 428 3.70 0.48 13.65
CA ARG A 428 3.29 -0.88 13.31
C ARG A 428 3.18 -1.72 14.58
N PRO A 429 2.08 -1.58 15.35
CA PRO A 429 1.96 -2.20 16.68
C PRO A 429 2.17 -3.72 16.71
N GLN A 430 1.86 -4.42 15.61
CA GLN A 430 1.91 -5.87 15.55
C GLN A 430 2.41 -6.32 14.18
N VAL A 431 3.43 -7.17 14.17
CA VAL A 431 3.83 -8.00 13.02
C VAL A 431 3.60 -9.44 13.43
N HIS A 432 2.66 -10.10 12.77
CA HIS A 432 2.19 -11.44 13.11
C HIS A 432 2.74 -12.50 12.14
N GLY A 433 2.51 -13.78 12.43
CA GLY A 433 2.80 -14.88 11.50
C GLY A 433 1.55 -15.46 10.80
N TYR A 434 0.39 -14.84 11.02
CA TYR A 434 -0.90 -15.27 10.46
C TYR A 434 -1.67 -14.05 9.97
N ASP A 435 -2.47 -14.23 8.92
CA ASP A 435 -3.32 -13.18 8.37
C ASP A 435 -4.26 -12.61 9.43
N LEU A 436 -4.25 -11.30 9.62
CA LEU A 436 -5.14 -10.63 10.55
C LEU A 436 -6.52 -10.42 9.90
N ARG A 437 -7.59 -10.58 10.69
CA ARG A 437 -8.98 -10.57 10.20
C ARG A 437 -9.84 -9.49 10.81
N CYS A 438 -9.65 -9.18 12.09
CA CYS A 438 -10.51 -8.23 12.78
C CYS A 438 -9.79 -7.53 13.92
N LEU A 439 -10.24 -6.33 14.25
CA LEU A 439 -9.70 -5.54 15.35
C LEU A 439 -10.81 -4.78 16.08
N ALA A 440 -10.62 -4.52 17.37
CA ALA A 440 -11.44 -3.59 18.12
C ALA A 440 -10.59 -2.76 19.08
N MET A 441 -10.84 -1.46 19.12
CA MET A 441 -10.29 -0.57 20.14
C MET A 441 -10.96 -0.87 21.48
N ILE A 442 -10.15 -1.00 22.54
CA ILE A 442 -10.60 -1.22 23.93
C ILE A 442 -10.13 -0.08 24.85
N GLY A 443 -9.57 0.97 24.27
CA GLY A 443 -9.03 2.15 24.91
C GLY A 443 -8.31 3.00 23.86
N ARG A 444 -7.82 4.19 24.23
CA ARG A 444 -7.11 5.07 23.28
C ARG A 444 -5.86 4.43 22.70
N PHE A 445 -5.08 3.76 23.54
CA PHE A 445 -3.81 3.14 23.17
C PHE A 445 -3.81 1.64 23.44
N GLU A 446 -4.98 1.01 23.25
CA GLU A 446 -5.18 -0.40 23.50
C GLU A 446 -6.16 -0.99 22.49
N PHE A 447 -5.81 -2.15 21.95
CA PHE A 447 -6.67 -2.86 21.03
C PHE A 447 -6.60 -4.37 21.25
N VAL A 448 -7.64 -5.05 20.76
CA VAL A 448 -7.66 -6.50 20.60
C VAL A 448 -7.70 -6.83 19.12
N SER A 449 -6.87 -7.78 18.69
CA SER A 449 -6.86 -8.29 17.32
C SER A 449 -7.16 -9.79 17.28
N GLY A 450 -7.76 -10.21 16.15
CA GLY A 450 -7.99 -11.60 15.81
C GLY A 450 -7.38 -11.92 14.45
N ALA A 451 -6.72 -13.07 14.36
CA ALA A 451 -6.06 -13.56 13.15
C ALA A 451 -6.71 -14.86 12.66
N ASP A 452 -6.15 -15.44 11.59
CA ASP A 452 -6.34 -16.85 11.23
C ASP A 452 -5.69 -17.82 12.26
N GLU A 453 -5.91 -17.52 13.54
CA GLU A 453 -5.55 -18.25 14.76
C GLU A 453 -6.81 -18.34 15.65
N LYS A 454 -6.83 -19.26 16.61
CA LYS A 454 -7.94 -19.48 17.55
C LYS A 454 -7.96 -18.54 18.75
N VAL A 455 -7.01 -17.62 18.81
CA VAL A 455 -6.68 -16.81 19.99
C VAL A 455 -6.88 -15.34 19.64
N LEU A 456 -7.49 -14.59 20.55
CA LEU A 456 -7.47 -13.13 20.49
C LEU A 456 -6.26 -12.62 21.28
N ARG A 457 -5.61 -11.58 20.77
CA ARG A 457 -4.43 -10.98 21.39
C ARG A 457 -4.69 -9.53 21.70
N VAL A 458 -4.25 -9.10 22.87
CA VAL A 458 -4.48 -7.75 23.40
C VAL A 458 -3.15 -7.02 23.47
N PHE A 459 -3.11 -5.80 22.95
CA PHE A 459 -1.93 -4.96 22.89
C PHE A 459 -2.19 -3.62 23.57
N ARG A 460 -1.14 -3.07 24.18
CA ARG A 460 -1.15 -1.74 24.81
C ARG A 460 0.07 -0.97 24.35
N ALA A 461 -0.06 0.32 24.05
CA ALA A 461 1.08 1.11 23.58
C ALA A 461 2.14 1.30 24.68
N PRO A 462 3.44 1.27 24.32
CA PRO A 462 4.52 1.59 25.23
C PRO A 462 4.64 3.11 25.44
N LYS A 463 5.37 3.52 26.48
CA LYS A 463 5.61 4.92 26.83
C LYS A 463 6.28 5.69 25.70
N ASN A 464 7.34 5.14 25.09
CA ASN A 464 8.06 5.81 24.01
C ASN A 464 7.16 6.10 22.80
N PHE A 465 6.20 5.21 22.49
CA PHE A 465 5.22 5.49 21.44
C PHE A 465 4.33 6.69 21.79
N ILE A 466 3.82 6.78 23.02
CA ILE A 466 2.89 7.86 23.41
C ILE A 466 3.61 9.22 23.36
N GLU A 467 4.87 9.27 23.80
CA GLU A 467 5.71 10.47 23.71
C GLU A 467 5.93 10.88 22.25
N ASN A 468 6.29 9.93 21.38
CA ASN A 468 6.46 10.18 19.95
C ASN A 468 5.16 10.58 19.25
N PHE A 469 4.03 9.96 19.63
CA PHE A 469 2.70 10.34 19.16
C PHE A 469 2.40 11.81 19.51
N SER A 470 2.72 12.25 20.73
CA SER A 470 2.61 13.64 21.17
C SER A 470 3.45 14.58 20.30
N ASN A 471 4.71 14.23 20.08
CA ASN A 471 5.65 15.03 19.29
C ASN A 471 5.22 15.19 17.82
N ILE A 472 4.74 14.12 17.19
CA ILE A 472 4.35 14.09 15.77
C ILE A 472 3.00 14.78 15.53
N THR A 473 2.01 14.53 16.40
CA THR A 473 0.65 15.09 16.25
C THR A 473 0.54 16.51 16.81
N GLY A 474 1.46 16.90 17.72
CA GLY A 474 1.40 18.13 18.48
C GLY A 474 0.33 18.14 19.58
N ILE A 475 -0.24 16.97 19.93
CA ILE A 475 -1.20 16.86 21.04
C ILE A 475 -0.42 16.80 22.35
N PRO A 476 -0.62 17.74 23.30
CA PRO A 476 0.12 17.78 24.55
C PRO A 476 -0.05 16.50 25.39
N MET A 477 1.03 16.07 26.04
CA MET A 477 1.07 14.82 26.82
C MET A 477 0.01 14.79 27.93
N GLU A 478 -0.38 15.94 28.48
CA GLU A 478 -1.42 16.04 29.52
C GLU A 478 -2.80 15.64 29.00
N LYS A 479 -3.04 15.76 27.68
CA LYS A 479 -4.27 15.29 27.04
C LYS A 479 -4.21 13.82 26.62
N LEU A 480 -3.02 13.23 26.57
CA LEU A 480 -2.81 11.84 26.17
C LEU A 480 -2.83 10.89 27.37
N CYS A 481 -2.27 11.31 28.49
CA CYS A 481 -2.08 10.47 29.68
C CYS A 481 -3.02 10.86 30.82
N SER A 482 -3.96 9.99 31.16
CA SER A 482 -4.69 10.06 32.42
C SER A 482 -3.89 9.38 33.55
N HIS A 483 -3.05 10.11 34.29
CA HIS A 483 -2.41 9.73 35.57
C HIS A 483 -1.73 8.34 35.74
N GLN A 484 -1.60 7.48 34.72
CA GLN A 484 -1.08 6.10 34.81
C GLN A 484 0.23 5.89 34.02
N SER A 485 1.18 6.82 34.09
CA SER A 485 2.42 6.74 33.30
C SER A 485 3.59 6.00 33.96
N SER A 486 3.50 5.63 35.25
CA SER A 486 4.65 5.03 35.98
C SER A 486 4.93 3.57 35.61
N ASP A 487 3.93 2.84 35.12
CA ASP A 487 3.98 1.37 34.97
C ASP A 487 4.03 0.91 33.51
N LEU A 488 4.15 1.84 32.55
CA LEU A 488 4.19 1.51 31.12
C LEU A 488 5.60 1.04 30.73
N PRO A 489 5.72 -0.02 29.91
CA PRO A 489 7.00 -0.41 29.35
C PRO A 489 7.52 0.66 28.39
N GLU A 490 8.84 0.75 28.26
CA GLU A 490 9.51 1.71 27.37
C GLU A 490 9.29 1.35 25.90
N GLY A 491 9.27 0.06 25.56
CA GLY A 491 9.05 -0.42 24.21
C GLY A 491 8.61 -1.87 24.13
N ALA A 492 8.69 -2.44 22.93
CA ALA A 492 8.49 -3.87 22.71
C ALA A 492 9.41 -4.42 21.62
N THR A 493 9.72 -5.72 21.71
CA THR A 493 10.47 -6.46 20.70
C THR A 493 9.77 -7.79 20.37
N VAL A 494 10.03 -8.31 19.18
CA VAL A 494 9.63 -9.66 18.79
C VAL A 494 10.86 -10.56 18.84
N PRO A 495 10.90 -11.58 19.71
CA PRO A 495 11.99 -12.57 19.70
C PRO A 495 12.07 -13.28 18.35
N ALA A 496 13.26 -13.64 17.88
CA ALA A 496 13.47 -14.25 16.56
C ALA A 496 12.62 -15.52 16.28
N LEU A 497 12.26 -16.25 17.34
CA LEU A 497 11.42 -17.47 17.27
C LEU A 497 10.02 -17.28 17.89
N GLY A 498 9.69 -16.06 18.32
CA GLY A 498 8.43 -15.73 19.00
C GLY A 498 7.35 -15.18 18.08
N LEU A 499 6.09 -15.46 18.40
CA LEU A 499 4.89 -14.85 17.77
C LEU A 499 4.21 -13.82 18.69
N SER A 500 4.91 -13.36 19.73
CA SER A 500 4.38 -12.44 20.75
C SER A 500 5.37 -11.33 20.98
N ASN A 501 4.89 -10.10 20.93
CA ASN A 501 5.66 -8.91 21.28
C ASN A 501 5.88 -8.90 22.79
N LYS A 502 7.13 -8.88 23.23
CA LYS A 502 7.49 -8.78 24.65
C LYS A 502 7.71 -7.32 25.03
N ALA A 503 7.27 -6.94 26.22
CA ALA A 503 7.54 -5.64 26.81
C ALA A 503 9.03 -5.49 27.16
N VAL A 504 9.57 -4.29 26.99
CA VAL A 504 10.93 -3.90 27.38
C VAL A 504 10.81 -2.79 28.42
N PHE A 505 11.36 -3.00 29.61
CA PHE A 505 11.36 -2.01 30.70
C PHE A 505 12.73 -1.34 30.86
N GLU A 506 12.79 -0.20 31.55
CA GLU A 506 14.02 0.58 31.76
C GLU A 506 15.16 -0.25 32.38
N GLY A 507 14.84 -1.14 33.32
CA GLY A 507 15.82 -2.03 33.95
C GLY A 507 16.41 -3.10 33.02
N ASP A 508 15.71 -3.45 31.92
CA ASP A 508 16.17 -4.45 30.94
C ASP A 508 17.19 -3.87 29.95
N MET A 509 17.31 -2.52 29.88
CA MET A 509 18.22 -1.81 28.96
C MET A 509 19.61 -1.57 29.56
N ALA A 510 19.81 -1.83 30.85
CA ALA A 510 21.12 -1.72 31.48
C ALA A 510 21.99 -2.91 31.02
N VAL A 511 23.05 -2.60 30.27
CA VAL A 511 24.08 -3.57 29.87
C VAL A 511 24.54 -4.33 31.11
N GLN A 512 24.32 -5.65 31.17
CA GLN A 512 24.96 -6.46 32.19
C GLN A 512 26.48 -6.33 31.97
N PRO A 513 27.27 -5.96 33.00
CA PRO A 513 28.71 -6.01 32.87
C PRO A 513 29.11 -7.44 32.54
N ASP A 514 30.03 -7.60 31.59
CA ASP A 514 30.67 -8.88 31.28
C ASP A 514 31.33 -9.40 32.58
N GLU A 515 30.61 -10.22 33.35
CA GLU A 515 31.21 -11.05 34.38
C GLU A 515 31.66 -12.36 33.72
N ASP A 516 32.96 -12.35 33.39
CA ASP A 516 33.85 -13.44 33.05
C ASP A 516 33.40 -14.87 33.45
N GLU A 517 33.33 -15.77 32.45
CA GLU A 517 34.03 -17.08 32.37
C GLU A 517 33.22 -18.22 31.71
N GLU A 518 33.81 -18.71 30.61
CA GLU A 518 33.82 -20.11 30.15
C GLU A 518 32.49 -20.86 29.98
N SER A 519 31.72 -20.54 28.92
CA SER A 519 30.96 -21.60 28.24
C SER A 519 30.71 -21.32 26.75
N PHE A 520 31.20 -22.26 25.93
CA PHE A 520 30.90 -22.53 24.52
C PHE A 520 30.40 -21.38 23.62
N ASN A 521 31.27 -20.99 22.67
CA ASN A 521 30.93 -20.24 21.45
C ASN A 521 29.70 -20.82 20.75
N THR A 522 28.53 -20.29 21.07
CA THR A 522 27.31 -20.46 20.31
C THR A 522 27.22 -19.30 19.31
N ILE A 523 26.79 -19.60 18.09
CA ILE A 523 26.65 -18.67 16.96
C ILE A 523 25.78 -17.44 17.31
N SER A 524 25.02 -17.49 18.41
CA SER A 524 24.24 -16.38 18.96
C SER A 524 25.07 -15.15 19.36
N ASN A 525 26.36 -15.30 19.70
CA ASN A 525 27.18 -14.17 20.15
C ASN A 525 27.75 -13.32 18.99
N GLN A 526 27.58 -13.73 17.73
CA GLN A 526 28.05 -12.96 16.57
C GLN A 526 27.06 -11.90 16.08
N TYR A 527 25.81 -11.93 16.56
CA TYR A 527 24.79 -10.93 16.29
C TYR A 527 24.16 -10.54 17.62
N PRO A 528 24.50 -9.37 18.20
CA PRO A 528 23.74 -8.86 19.34
C PRO A 528 22.28 -8.79 18.89
N GLU A 529 21.37 -9.51 19.57
CA GLU A 529 19.94 -9.29 19.39
C GLU A 529 19.72 -7.79 19.62
N ILE A 530 19.42 -7.03 18.57
CA ILE A 530 19.28 -5.57 18.67
C ILE A 530 18.06 -5.33 19.55
N TYR A 531 18.30 -5.03 20.82
CA TYR A 531 17.30 -4.64 21.78
C TYR A 531 16.66 -3.34 21.32
N PHE A 532 15.34 -3.21 21.53
CA PHE A 532 14.64 -1.94 21.36
C PHE A 532 15.43 -0.81 22.02
N GLN A 533 15.70 0.25 21.26
CA GLN A 533 16.28 1.48 21.78
C GLN A 533 15.22 2.58 21.72
N PRO A 534 14.96 3.31 22.83
CA PRO A 534 14.06 4.44 22.83
C PRO A 534 14.54 5.50 21.83
N LEU A 535 13.63 5.95 20.97
CA LEU A 535 13.90 7.01 19.99
C LEU A 535 13.01 8.21 20.28
N ILE A 536 13.54 9.40 20.07
CA ILE A 536 12.76 10.65 20.11
C ILE A 536 12.45 11.04 18.67
N LEU A 537 11.21 10.83 18.26
CA LEU A 537 10.73 11.11 16.91
C LEU A 537 9.93 12.42 16.91
N THR A 538 10.27 13.32 16.01
CA THR A 538 9.52 14.57 15.75
C THR A 538 8.84 14.59 14.38
N GLU A 539 9.14 13.59 13.55
CA GLU A 539 8.48 13.28 12.29
C GLU A 539 8.11 11.79 12.26
N PRO A 540 7.21 11.38 11.36
CA PRO A 540 6.87 9.96 11.20
C PRO A 540 8.13 9.10 10.99
N PRO A 541 8.17 7.88 11.55
CA PRO A 541 9.32 6.99 11.42
C PRO A 541 9.50 6.49 9.98
N PRO A 542 10.76 6.29 9.52
CA PRO A 542 11.06 5.51 8.32
C PRO A 542 10.73 4.01 8.53
N GLU A 543 10.74 3.24 7.44
CA GLU A 543 10.31 1.83 7.43
C GLU A 543 11.08 0.93 8.42
N ASP A 544 12.40 1.15 8.58
CA ASP A 544 13.23 0.36 9.52
C ASP A 544 12.76 0.56 10.97
N HIS A 545 12.46 1.80 11.36
CA HIS A 545 11.94 2.12 12.68
C HIS A 545 10.51 1.61 12.88
N LEU A 546 9.68 1.62 11.82
CA LEU A 546 8.34 1.04 11.88
C LEU A 546 8.39 -0.46 12.22
N LEU A 547 9.31 -1.20 11.61
CA LEU A 547 9.45 -2.64 11.81
C LEU A 547 9.96 -3.04 13.20
N GLN A 548 10.76 -2.19 13.84
CA GLN A 548 11.51 -2.57 15.06
C GLN A 548 11.11 -1.74 16.30
N ASN A 549 11.00 -0.42 16.18
CA ASN A 549 10.87 0.50 17.32
C ASN A 549 9.43 0.88 17.64
N THR A 550 8.45 0.53 16.79
CA THR A 550 7.05 0.97 16.99
C THR A 550 6.07 -0.15 17.35
N LEU A 551 6.61 -1.32 17.71
CA LEU A 551 5.84 -2.46 18.19
C LEU A 551 5.17 -2.15 19.53
N TRP A 552 3.99 -2.72 19.75
CA TRP A 552 3.30 -2.64 21.03
C TRP A 552 3.40 -3.96 21.79
N PRO A 553 3.66 -3.96 23.11
CA PRO A 553 3.70 -5.18 23.90
C PRO A 553 2.35 -5.89 23.93
N GLU A 554 2.38 -7.22 23.83
CA GLU A 554 1.22 -8.06 24.05
C GLU A 554 0.98 -8.22 25.55
N ILE A 555 -0.20 -7.83 26.03
CA ILE A 555 -0.55 -7.87 27.45
C ILE A 555 -1.40 -9.09 27.84
N GLN A 556 -2.15 -9.66 26.89
CA GLN A 556 -3.04 -10.79 27.18
C GLN A 556 -3.38 -11.62 25.94
N LYS A 557 -3.57 -12.93 26.16
CA LYS A 557 -4.17 -13.87 25.21
C LYS A 557 -5.51 -14.38 25.72
N LEU A 558 -6.53 -14.40 24.87
CA LEU A 558 -7.87 -14.92 25.21
C LEU A 558 -8.11 -16.23 24.47
N TYR A 559 -8.24 -17.30 25.25
CA TYR A 559 -8.47 -18.66 24.76
C TYR A 559 -9.91 -19.09 24.99
N GLY A 560 -10.56 -19.61 23.94
CA GLY A 560 -11.89 -20.20 24.09
C GLY A 560 -12.62 -20.55 22.79
N HIS A 561 -12.19 -20.01 21.65
CA HIS A 561 -12.71 -20.41 20.34
C HIS A 561 -12.06 -21.70 19.84
N GLY A 562 -12.83 -22.53 19.11
CA GLY A 562 -12.33 -23.78 18.53
C GLY A 562 -11.68 -23.63 17.16
N TYR A 563 -11.94 -22.50 16.49
CA TYR A 563 -11.57 -22.17 15.12
C TYR A 563 -11.04 -20.75 15.03
N GLU A 564 -10.57 -20.37 13.84
CA GLU A 564 -9.97 -19.07 13.56
C GLU A 564 -10.93 -17.92 13.85
N ILE A 565 -10.44 -16.85 14.47
CA ILE A 565 -11.25 -15.68 14.78
C ILE A 565 -11.71 -15.00 13.47
N PHE A 566 -12.98 -14.59 13.44
CA PHE A 566 -13.57 -13.92 12.26
C PHE A 566 -13.95 -12.47 12.54
N CYS A 567 -14.57 -12.19 13.69
CA CYS A 567 -14.92 -10.81 14.05
C CYS A 567 -14.82 -10.58 15.56
N VAL A 568 -14.58 -9.32 15.92
CA VAL A 568 -14.51 -8.83 17.30
C VAL A 568 -15.12 -7.43 17.36
N ALA A 569 -15.74 -7.09 18.50
CA ALA A 569 -16.26 -5.77 18.81
C ALA A 569 -16.08 -5.47 20.30
N CYS A 570 -15.87 -4.21 20.64
CA CYS A 570 -15.85 -3.71 22.02
C CYS A 570 -17.04 -2.77 22.24
N ASN A 571 -17.59 -2.74 23.46
CA ASN A 571 -18.61 -1.78 23.83
C ASN A 571 -18.01 -0.38 24.06
N ASN A 572 -18.83 0.67 24.03
CA ASN A 572 -18.34 2.06 24.13
C ASN A 572 -17.77 2.37 25.53
N SER A 573 -18.20 1.66 26.57
CA SER A 573 -17.62 1.76 27.92
C SER A 573 -16.28 1.01 28.09
N ASN A 574 -15.79 0.31 27.06
CA ASN A 574 -14.54 -0.45 27.08
C ASN A 574 -14.46 -1.56 28.16
N THR A 575 -15.60 -2.12 28.55
CA THR A 575 -15.70 -3.13 29.63
C THR A 575 -15.89 -4.56 29.12
N VAL A 576 -16.41 -4.72 27.90
CA VAL A 576 -16.85 -5.99 27.33
C VAL A 576 -16.40 -6.12 25.89
N ILE A 577 -15.76 -7.24 25.56
CA ILE A 577 -15.44 -7.64 24.20
C ILE A 577 -16.39 -8.76 23.77
N ALA A 578 -16.97 -8.67 22.58
CA ALA A 578 -17.69 -9.75 21.91
C ALA A 578 -16.86 -10.28 20.74
N SER A 579 -16.81 -11.60 20.58
CA SER A 579 -16.01 -12.24 19.52
C SER A 579 -16.67 -13.48 18.95
N ALA A 580 -16.40 -13.77 17.68
CA ALA A 580 -16.85 -14.98 17.00
C ALA A 580 -15.77 -15.54 16.07
N CYS A 581 -15.79 -16.86 15.88
CA CYS A 581 -14.88 -17.59 14.99
C CYS A 581 -15.57 -18.08 13.71
N LYS A 582 -14.77 -18.56 12.76
CA LYS A 582 -15.24 -19.25 11.56
C LYS A 582 -16.03 -20.49 11.97
N ALA A 583 -17.27 -20.61 11.49
CA ALA A 583 -18.16 -21.71 11.84
C ALA A 583 -18.94 -22.22 10.62
N SER A 584 -18.92 -23.53 10.43
CA SER A 584 -19.75 -24.26 9.47
C SER A 584 -20.92 -25.01 10.14
N LYS A 585 -20.98 -24.98 11.48
CA LYS A 585 -21.98 -25.64 12.31
C LYS A 585 -22.37 -24.77 13.50
N LYS A 586 -23.59 -24.96 14.01
CA LYS A 586 -24.16 -24.22 15.16
C LYS A 586 -23.31 -24.30 16.42
N GLU A 587 -22.71 -25.47 16.69
CA GLU A 587 -21.88 -25.72 17.88
C GLU A 587 -20.62 -24.83 17.95
N HIS A 588 -20.17 -24.27 16.81
CA HIS A 588 -19.00 -23.39 16.73
C HIS A 588 -19.36 -21.92 16.48
N ALA A 589 -20.62 -21.62 16.14
CA ALA A 589 -21.08 -20.27 15.79
C ALA A 589 -21.47 -19.42 17.03
N ALA A 590 -21.05 -19.83 18.23
CA ALA A 590 -21.33 -19.11 19.45
C ALA A 590 -20.50 -17.82 19.54
N ILE A 591 -21.12 -16.74 20.02
CA ILE A 591 -20.44 -15.48 20.33
C ILE A 591 -19.94 -15.59 21.77
N ILE A 592 -18.66 -15.27 22.01
CA ILE A 592 -18.09 -15.27 23.36
C ILE A 592 -17.91 -13.83 23.82
N LEU A 593 -18.40 -13.54 25.04
CA LEU A 593 -18.21 -12.28 25.75
C LEU A 593 -17.05 -12.39 26.74
N TRP A 594 -16.20 -11.38 26.77
CA TRP A 594 -15.01 -11.29 27.64
C TRP A 594 -15.03 -9.98 28.43
N SER A 595 -14.54 -10.02 29.67
CA SER A 595 -14.27 -8.82 30.46
C SER A 595 -12.92 -8.23 30.08
N THR A 596 -12.83 -6.92 29.86
CA THR A 596 -11.55 -6.21 29.65
C THR A 596 -10.77 -5.99 30.95
N THR A 597 -11.45 -6.04 32.10
CA THR A 597 -10.80 -5.88 33.41
C THR A 597 -10.18 -7.18 33.90
N SER A 598 -10.92 -8.29 33.82
CA SER A 598 -10.46 -9.59 34.34
C SER A 598 -9.93 -10.54 33.27
N TRP A 599 -10.15 -10.24 31.98
CA TRP A 599 -9.84 -11.09 30.82
C TRP A 599 -10.51 -12.47 30.83
N LYS A 600 -11.50 -12.66 31.70
CA LYS A 600 -12.27 -13.90 31.81
C LYS A 600 -13.46 -13.88 30.86
N LYS A 601 -13.84 -15.08 30.40
CA LYS A 601 -15.08 -15.32 29.68
C LYS A 601 -16.27 -15.03 30.59
N LEU A 602 -17.13 -14.10 30.18
CA LEU A 602 -18.37 -13.72 30.87
C LEU A 602 -19.53 -14.63 30.46
N GLN A 603 -19.74 -14.80 29.16
CA GLN A 603 -20.90 -15.52 28.63
C GLN A 603 -20.61 -16.14 27.26
N SER A 604 -21.36 -17.18 26.90
CA SER A 604 -21.41 -17.75 25.55
C SER A 604 -22.83 -17.63 25.00
N LEU A 605 -23.01 -16.86 23.92
CA LEU A 605 -24.29 -16.60 23.28
C LEU A 605 -24.45 -17.53 22.07
N SER A 606 -25.38 -18.49 22.16
CA SER A 606 -25.59 -19.50 21.12
C SER A 606 -26.91 -19.26 20.39
N PHE A 607 -26.83 -18.90 19.11
CA PHE A 607 -28.01 -18.69 18.25
C PHE A 607 -27.75 -19.10 16.81
N HIS A 608 -26.75 -18.47 16.17
CA HIS A 608 -26.45 -18.64 14.74
C HIS A 608 -26.00 -20.05 14.37
N ASN A 609 -26.22 -20.43 13.12
CA ASN A 609 -25.83 -21.76 12.60
C ASN A 609 -24.50 -21.75 11.84
N LEU A 610 -24.08 -20.58 11.35
CA LEU A 610 -22.87 -20.37 10.55
C LEU A 610 -22.11 -19.15 11.08
N THR A 611 -20.91 -18.90 10.56
CA THR A 611 -20.03 -17.78 10.94
C THR A 611 -20.81 -16.46 11.10
N VAL A 612 -20.68 -15.86 12.28
CA VAL A 612 -21.08 -14.47 12.55
C VAL A 612 -20.09 -13.55 11.85
N THR A 613 -20.59 -12.72 10.94
CA THR A 613 -19.80 -11.89 10.03
C THR A 613 -19.40 -10.55 10.65
N GLN A 614 -20.29 -9.94 11.44
CA GLN A 614 -20.00 -8.70 12.14
C GLN A 614 -20.81 -8.62 13.46
N LEU A 615 -20.21 -7.94 14.44
CA LEU A 615 -20.76 -7.64 15.74
C LEU A 615 -20.75 -6.13 15.94
N ALA A 616 -21.77 -5.56 16.56
CA ALA A 616 -21.82 -4.14 16.89
C ALA A 616 -22.64 -3.90 18.18
N PHE A 617 -22.03 -3.24 19.16
CA PHE A 617 -22.74 -2.75 20.34
C PHE A 617 -23.50 -1.46 19.99
N SER A 618 -24.67 -1.26 20.59
CA SER A 618 -25.37 0.02 20.49
C SER A 618 -24.57 1.13 21.18
N PRO A 619 -24.68 2.40 20.73
CA PRO A 619 -24.00 3.55 21.34
C PRO A 619 -24.16 3.69 22.86
N ASP A 620 -25.29 3.24 23.40
CA ASP A 620 -25.63 3.28 24.82
C ASP A 620 -25.25 1.99 25.59
N ASP A 621 -24.57 1.04 24.94
CA ASP A 621 -24.18 -0.27 25.46
C ASP A 621 -25.34 -1.15 25.97
N SER A 622 -26.58 -0.82 25.61
CA SER A 622 -27.78 -1.58 26.01
C SER A 622 -28.00 -2.83 25.17
N PHE A 623 -27.49 -2.86 23.94
CA PHE A 623 -27.69 -3.95 22.99
C PHE A 623 -26.38 -4.39 22.32
N LEU A 624 -26.32 -5.67 21.95
CA LEU A 624 -25.35 -6.25 21.05
C LEU A 624 -26.07 -6.82 19.83
N LEU A 625 -25.72 -6.34 18.64
CA LEU A 625 -26.18 -6.84 17.36
C LEU A 625 -25.16 -7.81 16.77
N ALA A 626 -25.65 -8.92 16.22
CA ALA A 626 -24.86 -9.89 15.48
C ALA A 626 -25.52 -10.20 14.14
N VAL A 627 -24.72 -10.24 13.07
CA VAL A 627 -25.15 -10.64 11.72
C VAL A 627 -24.34 -11.83 11.22
N SER A 628 -24.93 -12.70 10.38
CA SER A 628 -24.31 -13.99 10.04
C SER A 628 -24.47 -14.39 8.57
N ARG A 629 -23.58 -15.32 8.16
CA ARG A 629 -23.69 -16.09 6.92
C ARG A 629 -24.97 -16.91 6.81
N ASP A 630 -25.63 -17.22 7.93
CA ASP A 630 -26.92 -17.91 7.93
C ASP A 630 -28.11 -17.05 7.46
N ARG A 631 -27.82 -15.79 7.07
CA ARG A 631 -28.75 -14.78 6.51
C ARG A 631 -29.65 -14.13 7.55
N ASN A 632 -29.42 -14.40 8.84
CA ASN A 632 -30.16 -13.81 9.93
C ASN A 632 -29.29 -12.85 10.73
N TRP A 633 -29.96 -11.98 11.48
CA TRP A 633 -29.39 -11.16 12.52
C TRP A 633 -30.02 -11.54 13.87
N SER A 634 -29.27 -11.35 14.97
CA SER A 634 -29.74 -11.52 16.34
C SER A 634 -29.39 -10.30 17.19
N LEU A 635 -30.29 -9.96 18.10
CA LEU A 635 -30.19 -8.82 18.99
C LEU A 635 -30.21 -9.29 20.44
N TRP A 636 -29.25 -8.82 21.23
CA TRP A 636 -29.06 -9.25 22.61
C TRP A 636 -29.10 -8.03 23.52
N ARG A 637 -29.97 -8.06 24.53
CA ARG A 637 -30.15 -6.99 25.50
C ARG A 637 -29.29 -7.22 26.73
N ARG A 638 -28.58 -6.19 27.18
CA ARG A 638 -27.85 -6.15 28.44
C ARG A 638 -28.84 -6.16 29.62
N GLN A 639 -28.56 -6.98 30.61
CA GLN A 639 -29.28 -7.07 31.88
C GLN A 639 -28.40 -6.52 33.01
N ASP A 640 -29.00 -5.81 33.95
CA ASP A 640 -28.31 -5.33 35.14
C ASP A 640 -28.05 -6.51 36.08
N SER A 641 -26.77 -6.82 36.30
CA SER A 641 -26.31 -7.85 37.25
C SER A 641 -25.09 -7.33 37.99
N SER A 642 -25.15 -7.36 39.33
CA SER A 642 -24.20 -6.65 40.21
C SER A 642 -23.07 -7.53 40.79
N GLU A 643 -22.97 -8.81 40.44
CA GLU A 643 -21.93 -9.69 41.04
C GLU A 643 -20.99 -10.42 40.06
N SER A 644 -21.39 -10.66 38.81
CA SER A 644 -20.61 -11.46 37.83
C SER A 644 -20.33 -10.74 36.50
N GLY A 645 -20.61 -9.43 36.43
CA GLY A 645 -20.50 -8.63 35.22
C GLY A 645 -21.80 -8.55 34.42
N PRO A 646 -21.79 -7.85 33.27
CA PRO A 646 -22.98 -7.68 32.43
C PRO A 646 -23.36 -8.99 31.74
N VAL A 647 -24.65 -9.31 31.75
CA VAL A 647 -25.23 -10.50 31.09
C VAL A 647 -26.11 -10.05 29.93
N PHE A 648 -26.07 -10.78 28.82
CA PHE A 648 -26.84 -10.49 27.61
C PHE A 648 -27.86 -11.60 27.33
N ARG A 649 -29.11 -11.22 27.04
CA ARG A 649 -30.19 -12.16 26.65
C ARG A 649 -30.71 -11.83 25.27
N CYS A 650 -30.88 -12.85 24.41
CA CYS A 650 -31.46 -12.67 23.09
C CYS A 650 -32.88 -12.11 23.23
N CYS A 651 -33.17 -11.00 22.57
CA CYS A 651 -34.44 -10.28 22.70
C CYS A 651 -35.18 -10.11 21.37
N ALA A 652 -34.48 -10.18 20.24
CA ALA A 652 -35.08 -10.17 18.90
C ALA A 652 -34.14 -10.86 17.90
N TYR A 653 -34.69 -11.45 16.85
CA TYR A 653 -33.92 -12.06 15.77
C TYR A 653 -34.76 -12.23 14.50
N THR A 654 -34.11 -12.38 13.36
CA THR A 654 -34.78 -12.80 12.12
C THR A 654 -34.85 -14.32 12.00
N ASN A 655 -35.98 -14.81 11.48
CA ASN A 655 -36.20 -16.21 11.17
C ASN A 655 -36.77 -16.36 9.75
N LYS A 656 -37.11 -17.59 9.35
CA LYS A 656 -37.62 -17.87 7.99
C LYS A 656 -38.85 -17.03 7.59
N ASN A 657 -39.65 -16.56 8.53
CA ASN A 657 -40.88 -15.81 8.27
C ASN A 657 -40.63 -14.29 8.22
N THR A 658 -39.61 -13.79 8.93
CA THR A 658 -39.26 -12.36 9.00
C THR A 658 -38.02 -11.99 8.19
N ALA A 659 -37.35 -12.97 7.57
CA ALA A 659 -36.14 -12.77 6.78
C ALA A 659 -36.44 -11.95 5.51
N VAL A 660 -35.89 -10.74 5.45
CA VAL A 660 -35.92 -9.90 4.25
C VAL A 660 -34.69 -10.14 3.37
N HIS A 661 -33.55 -10.48 3.98
CA HIS A 661 -32.33 -10.82 3.26
C HIS A 661 -32.35 -12.25 2.74
N SER A 662 -32.01 -12.41 1.47
CA SER A 662 -31.98 -13.69 0.75
C SER A 662 -30.59 -14.34 0.72
N ARG A 663 -29.54 -13.58 1.04
CA ARG A 663 -28.14 -14.01 1.08
C ARG A 663 -27.44 -13.55 2.36
N ILE A 664 -26.15 -13.87 2.48
CA ILE A 664 -25.29 -13.54 3.62
C ILE A 664 -25.46 -12.07 4.01
N ILE A 665 -25.63 -11.78 5.30
CA ILE A 665 -25.52 -10.42 5.82
C ILE A 665 -24.05 -10.20 6.17
N TRP A 666 -23.41 -9.22 5.54
CA TRP A 666 -21.96 -8.99 5.71
C TRP A 666 -21.66 -7.99 6.80
N SER A 667 -22.48 -6.95 6.92
CA SER A 667 -22.17 -5.81 7.78
C SER A 667 -23.40 -5.24 8.45
N CYS A 668 -23.19 -4.65 9.63
CA CYS A 668 -24.21 -3.97 10.40
C CYS A 668 -23.63 -2.84 11.23
N ASP A 669 -24.43 -1.83 11.52
CA ASP A 669 -24.05 -0.71 12.37
C ASP A 669 -25.28 -0.09 13.05
N TRP A 670 -25.07 0.82 13.99
CA TRP A 670 -26.12 1.46 14.79
C TRP A 670 -26.26 2.95 14.48
N THR A 671 -27.48 3.46 14.55
CA THR A 671 -27.69 4.91 14.59
C THR A 671 -27.16 5.50 15.89
N PRO A 672 -26.69 6.77 15.90
CA PRO A 672 -26.07 7.39 17.08
C PRO A 672 -26.95 7.46 18.32
N ASP A 673 -28.26 7.39 18.15
CA ASP A 673 -29.26 7.43 19.22
C ASP A 673 -29.70 6.05 19.72
N SER A 674 -29.04 4.97 19.26
CA SER A 674 -29.35 3.57 19.61
C SER A 674 -30.76 3.10 19.23
N LYS A 675 -31.54 3.90 18.50
CA LYS A 675 -32.94 3.58 18.17
C LYS A 675 -33.08 2.62 17.00
N TYR A 676 -32.15 2.66 16.05
CA TYR A 676 -32.20 1.87 14.85
C TYR A 676 -30.85 1.22 14.57
N PHE A 677 -30.88 0.11 13.86
CA PHE A 677 -29.68 -0.50 13.31
C PHE A 677 -29.85 -0.79 11.82
N ILE A 678 -28.74 -0.86 11.12
CA ILE A 678 -28.68 -1.07 9.68
C ILE A 678 -28.03 -2.42 9.37
N THR A 679 -28.50 -3.10 8.32
CA THR A 679 -27.89 -4.32 7.81
C THR A 679 -27.63 -4.21 6.32
N GLY A 680 -26.45 -4.65 5.88
CA GLY A 680 -26.05 -4.75 4.47
C GLY A 680 -25.74 -6.19 4.08
N SER A 681 -26.23 -6.62 2.91
CA SER A 681 -26.16 -8.01 2.47
C SER A 681 -25.63 -8.19 1.06
N ARG A 682 -25.11 -9.40 0.81
CA ARG A 682 -24.72 -9.92 -0.51
C ARG A 682 -25.86 -9.93 -1.53
N ASP A 683 -27.12 -9.84 -1.07
CA ASP A 683 -28.27 -9.72 -1.97
C ASP A 683 -28.52 -8.30 -2.48
N LYS A 684 -27.55 -7.39 -2.28
CA LYS A 684 -27.55 -5.99 -2.71
C LYS A 684 -28.46 -5.08 -1.90
N LYS A 685 -29.13 -5.60 -0.87
CA LYS A 685 -30.10 -4.85 -0.09
C LYS A 685 -29.48 -4.23 1.15
N VAL A 686 -29.97 -3.04 1.49
CA VAL A 686 -29.73 -2.37 2.77
C VAL A 686 -31.07 -2.04 3.44
N ILE A 687 -31.14 -2.32 4.75
CA ILE A 687 -32.38 -2.21 5.52
C ILE A 687 -32.06 -1.58 6.89
N ILE A 688 -32.91 -0.65 7.32
CA ILE A 688 -32.91 -0.10 8.68
C ILE A 688 -34.04 -0.74 9.49
N TRP A 689 -33.72 -1.17 10.70
CA TRP A 689 -34.60 -1.90 11.62
C TRP A 689 -34.80 -1.10 12.92
N GLY A 690 -35.97 -1.19 13.53
CA GLY A 690 -36.27 -0.57 14.83
C GLY A 690 -37.78 -0.41 15.07
N GLN A 691 -38.25 0.47 15.96
CA GLN A 691 -37.49 1.25 16.94
C GLN A 691 -37.14 0.38 18.15
N CYS A 692 -35.85 0.29 18.50
CA CYS A 692 -35.35 -0.42 19.67
C CYS A 692 -35.63 0.40 20.94
N ASP A 693 -36.69 0.08 21.68
CA ASP A 693 -37.04 0.75 22.95
C ASP A 693 -36.84 -0.19 24.15
N LEU A 694 -36.17 0.30 25.19
CA LEU A 694 -35.93 -0.38 26.46
C LEU A 694 -37.24 -0.75 27.19
N SER A 695 -38.32 0.00 26.97
CA SER A 695 -39.60 -0.16 27.67
C SER A 695 -40.54 -1.20 27.04
N VAL A 696 -40.49 -1.37 25.72
CA VAL A 696 -41.47 -2.16 24.94
C VAL A 696 -41.11 -3.66 24.89
N ILE A 697 -39.83 -4.00 25.03
CA ILE A 697 -39.36 -5.40 24.99
C ILE A 697 -39.42 -6.00 26.40
N THR A 698 -40.64 -6.13 26.94
CA THR A 698 -40.95 -6.90 28.16
C THR A 698 -41.46 -8.30 27.78
N GLU A 699 -41.18 -9.26 28.66
CA GLU A 699 -41.28 -10.70 28.44
C GLU A 699 -42.62 -11.16 27.84
N GLY A 700 -42.57 -11.93 26.74
CA GLY A 700 -43.70 -12.80 26.36
C GLY A 700 -44.06 -12.93 24.87
N ASN A 701 -43.60 -12.06 23.96
CA ASN A 701 -43.83 -12.24 22.51
C ASN A 701 -42.62 -11.78 21.68
N GLU A 702 -41.70 -12.73 21.49
CA GLU A 702 -40.30 -12.52 21.10
C GLU A 702 -40.04 -12.43 19.58
N LEU A 703 -41.07 -12.43 18.72
CA LEU A 703 -40.91 -12.54 17.25
C LEU A 703 -41.25 -11.29 16.43
N ASP A 704 -41.96 -10.30 17.01
CA ASP A 704 -42.60 -9.21 16.25
C ASP A 704 -42.22 -7.78 16.70
N SER A 705 -41.29 -7.62 17.65
CA SER A 705 -40.98 -6.31 18.23
C SER A 705 -40.17 -5.39 17.32
N ILE A 706 -39.26 -5.95 16.50
CA ILE A 706 -38.38 -5.18 15.62
C ILE A 706 -38.72 -5.49 14.16
N LYS A 707 -39.14 -4.45 13.41
CA LYS A 707 -39.53 -4.56 12.00
C LYS A 707 -38.66 -3.64 11.13
N PRO A 708 -38.61 -3.87 9.81
CA PRO A 708 -38.03 -2.91 8.88
C PRO A 708 -38.74 -1.56 9.01
N CYS A 709 -37.97 -0.52 9.32
CA CYS A 709 -38.44 0.87 9.41
C CYS A 709 -38.21 1.65 8.13
N SER A 710 -37.39 1.12 7.22
CA SER A 710 -37.09 1.75 5.95
C SER A 710 -37.69 1.02 4.77
N THR A 711 -37.82 1.72 3.64
CA THR A 711 -37.89 1.02 2.36
C THR A 711 -36.60 0.24 2.12
N VAL A 712 -36.70 -0.90 1.43
CA VAL A 712 -35.53 -1.72 1.09
C VAL A 712 -34.73 -0.99 0.02
N LEU A 713 -33.51 -0.58 0.35
CA LEU A 713 -32.61 0.08 -0.58
C LEU A 713 -31.85 -0.98 -1.40
N ASP A 714 -31.98 -0.93 -2.72
CA ASP A 714 -31.11 -1.70 -3.65
C ASP A 714 -29.87 -0.86 -3.97
N ALA A 715 -28.71 -1.34 -3.53
CA ALA A 715 -27.43 -0.64 -3.72
C ALA A 715 -26.79 -0.91 -5.10
N GLY A 716 -27.42 -1.72 -5.96
CA GLY A 716 -26.94 -2.07 -7.30
C GLY A 716 -25.90 -3.19 -7.34
N ASP A 717 -25.15 -3.39 -6.26
CA ASP A 717 -24.17 -4.49 -6.10
C ASP A 717 -24.15 -5.04 -4.66
N SER A 718 -23.44 -6.16 -4.44
CA SER A 718 -23.31 -6.81 -3.15
C SER A 718 -22.76 -5.84 -2.11
N VAL A 719 -23.50 -5.64 -1.01
CA VAL A 719 -23.13 -4.72 0.06
C VAL A 719 -22.23 -5.48 1.04
N THR A 720 -21.00 -5.00 1.18
CA THR A 720 -19.96 -5.64 1.98
C THR A 720 -19.67 -4.87 3.27
N ALA A 721 -19.89 -3.56 3.29
CA ALA A 721 -19.69 -2.72 4.46
C ALA A 721 -20.79 -1.65 4.57
N VAL A 722 -21.26 -1.39 5.80
CA VAL A 722 -22.12 -0.24 6.12
C VAL A 722 -21.53 0.51 7.31
N GLY A 723 -21.67 1.83 7.33
CA GLY A 723 -21.27 2.67 8.45
C GLY A 723 -22.18 3.88 8.61
N VAL A 724 -22.66 4.12 9.83
CA VAL A 724 -23.55 5.23 10.16
C VAL A 724 -22.76 6.32 10.88
N SER A 725 -22.92 7.56 10.45
CA SER A 725 -22.24 8.68 11.12
C SER A 725 -22.83 8.90 12.51
N ARG A 726 -21.96 9.20 13.48
CA ARG A 726 -22.37 9.61 14.82
C ARG A 726 -23.06 10.99 14.81
N VAL A 727 -22.93 11.72 13.72
CA VAL A 727 -23.38 13.11 13.58
C VAL A 727 -24.41 13.18 12.46
N LEU A 728 -25.54 13.84 12.72
CA LEU A 728 -26.60 14.02 11.74
C LEU A 728 -26.29 15.16 10.77
N THR A 729 -27.00 15.19 9.65
CA THR A 729 -27.08 16.37 8.79
C THR A 729 -27.76 17.54 9.52
N PRO A 730 -27.58 18.79 9.06
CA PRO A 730 -28.24 19.95 9.66
C PRO A 730 -29.78 19.88 9.69
N ASP A 731 -30.41 19.13 8.78
CA ASP A 731 -31.87 18.89 8.74
C ASP A 731 -32.32 17.66 9.55
N GLY A 732 -31.40 17.06 10.32
CA GLY A 732 -31.66 15.98 11.25
C GLY A 732 -31.88 14.62 10.58
N ARG A 733 -31.21 14.35 9.46
CA ARG A 733 -31.16 13.03 8.81
C ARG A 733 -29.91 12.27 9.23
N TYR A 734 -30.01 10.95 9.28
CA TYR A 734 -28.87 10.07 9.48
C TYR A 734 -28.04 10.00 8.20
N ILE A 735 -26.72 9.99 8.33
CA ILE A 735 -25.79 9.82 7.21
C ILE A 735 -25.29 8.39 7.22
N VAL A 736 -25.43 7.69 6.09
CA VAL A 736 -25.08 6.29 5.92
C VAL A 736 -24.10 6.15 4.77
N ALA A 737 -22.94 5.54 5.03
CA ALA A 737 -22.00 5.11 4.01
C ALA A 737 -22.22 3.62 3.70
N ILE A 738 -22.29 3.30 2.41
CA ILE A 738 -22.47 1.94 1.90
C ILE A 738 -21.28 1.60 0.99
N GLY A 739 -20.55 0.55 1.35
CA GLY A 739 -19.42 0.01 0.60
C GLY A 739 -19.82 -1.25 -0.14
N LEU A 740 -19.40 -1.35 -1.40
CA LEU A 740 -19.79 -2.42 -2.32
C LEU A 740 -18.63 -3.36 -2.67
N GLU A 741 -18.97 -4.54 -3.16
CA GLU A 741 -18.04 -5.56 -3.68
C GLU A 741 -17.18 -5.05 -4.85
N ASN A 742 -17.71 -4.12 -5.66
CA ASN A 742 -16.96 -3.48 -6.75
C ASN A 742 -16.07 -2.30 -6.30
N GLY A 743 -15.97 -2.04 -5.00
CA GLY A 743 -15.11 -1.00 -4.42
C GLY A 743 -15.71 0.39 -4.35
N LYS A 744 -16.91 0.61 -4.89
CA LYS A 744 -17.61 1.89 -4.76
C LYS A 744 -18.07 2.13 -3.32
N ILE A 745 -18.04 3.40 -2.92
CA ILE A 745 -18.65 3.90 -1.70
C ILE A 745 -19.73 4.92 -2.08
N ILE A 746 -20.93 4.74 -1.54
CA ILE A 746 -22.07 5.61 -1.79
C ILE A 746 -22.59 6.16 -0.45
N LEU A 747 -22.77 7.47 -0.38
CA LEU A 747 -23.34 8.16 0.77
C LEU A 747 -24.83 8.40 0.55
N TYR A 748 -25.63 7.96 1.51
CA TYR A 748 -27.05 8.18 1.58
C TYR A 748 -27.41 8.97 2.84
N THR A 749 -28.52 9.69 2.80
CA THR A 749 -29.19 10.19 3.99
C THR A 749 -30.52 9.49 4.18
N TRP A 750 -30.89 9.26 5.43
CA TRP A 750 -32.15 8.61 5.80
C TRP A 750 -32.85 9.35 6.94
N LYS A 751 -34.18 9.42 6.87
CA LYS A 751 -35.03 9.89 7.97
C LYS A 751 -36.38 9.18 7.88
N GLN A 752 -36.90 8.75 9.01
CA GLN A 752 -38.18 8.07 9.08
C GLN A 752 -39.30 8.97 8.51
N GLY A 753 -40.02 8.46 7.50
CA GLY A 753 -41.16 9.15 6.91
C GLY A 753 -42.35 9.21 7.86
N GLY A 754 -42.95 10.38 8.05
CA GLY A 754 -44.04 10.58 9.03
C GLY A 754 -45.44 10.10 8.61
N LYS A 755 -45.62 9.59 7.38
CA LYS A 755 -46.91 9.06 6.89
C LYS A 755 -46.68 7.93 5.88
N GLU A 756 -47.40 6.82 6.04
CA GLU A 756 -47.45 5.76 5.03
C GLU A 756 -48.34 6.15 3.84
N PRO A 757 -47.97 5.79 2.60
CA PRO A 757 -46.64 5.33 2.18
C PRO A 757 -45.70 6.52 1.96
N ALA A 758 -44.53 6.52 2.61
CA ALA A 758 -43.47 7.48 2.30
C ALA A 758 -42.81 7.03 1.00
N LEU A 759 -42.97 7.83 -0.07
CA LEU A 759 -42.52 7.46 -1.42
C LEU A 759 -41.00 7.29 -1.56
N THR A 760 -40.17 7.90 -0.68
CA THR A 760 -38.73 7.62 -0.54
C THR A 760 -38.21 8.18 0.79
N ASP A 761 -37.87 7.32 1.75
CA ASP A 761 -37.22 7.65 3.02
C ASP A 761 -35.68 7.75 2.92
N TRP A 762 -35.12 7.18 1.86
CA TRP A 762 -33.73 7.33 1.46
C TRP A 762 -33.52 8.50 0.49
N THR A 763 -32.37 9.15 0.57
CA THR A 763 -31.92 10.12 -0.43
C THR A 763 -30.45 9.86 -0.74
N THR A 764 -30.13 9.58 -2.00
CA THR A 764 -28.74 9.44 -2.45
C THR A 764 -28.09 10.81 -2.43
N SER A 765 -27.04 10.97 -1.64
CA SER A 765 -26.34 12.26 -1.52
C SER A 765 -25.14 12.31 -2.48
N VAL A 766 -24.23 11.33 -2.40
CA VAL A 766 -22.97 11.36 -3.19
C VAL A 766 -22.48 9.94 -3.50
N GLU A 767 -22.17 9.65 -4.75
CA GLU A 767 -21.33 8.51 -5.14
C GLU A 767 -19.87 8.97 -5.23
N ILE A 768 -18.97 8.31 -4.49
CA ILE A 768 -17.56 8.69 -4.44
C ILE A 768 -16.89 8.31 -5.77
N GLY A 769 -16.21 9.28 -6.40
CA GLY A 769 -15.60 9.11 -7.72
C GLY A 769 -14.53 8.00 -7.76
N ASN A 770 -14.28 7.46 -8.95
CA ASN A 770 -13.41 6.29 -9.15
C ASN A 770 -11.98 6.48 -8.60
N SER A 771 -11.40 7.67 -8.69
CA SER A 771 -10.06 7.95 -8.16
C SER A 771 -9.99 7.96 -6.62
N GLN A 772 -11.14 8.12 -5.95
CA GLN A 772 -11.24 8.19 -4.49
C GLN A 772 -11.80 6.90 -3.88
N SER A 773 -12.61 6.14 -4.63
CA SER A 773 -13.17 4.83 -4.24
C SER A 773 -12.12 3.70 -4.23
N HIS A 774 -12.45 2.51 -3.73
CA HIS A 774 -11.58 1.33 -3.76
C HIS A 774 -11.63 0.61 -5.12
N ALA A 775 -10.56 -0.06 -5.54
CA ALA A 775 -10.49 -0.80 -6.81
C ALA A 775 -11.15 -2.19 -6.73
N LEU A 776 -11.27 -2.70 -5.50
CA LEU A 776 -11.87 -3.98 -5.14
C LEU A 776 -12.78 -3.80 -3.92
N ALA A 777 -13.43 -4.88 -3.49
CA ALA A 777 -14.42 -4.89 -2.42
C ALA A 777 -14.03 -4.05 -1.20
N VAL A 778 -14.94 -3.16 -0.78
CA VAL A 778 -14.82 -2.41 0.47
C VAL A 778 -15.04 -3.36 1.64
N LYS A 779 -14.06 -3.52 2.51
CA LYS A 779 -14.10 -4.48 3.63
C LYS A 779 -14.70 -3.88 4.88
N ARG A 780 -14.41 -2.60 5.14
CA ARG A 780 -14.91 -1.91 6.32
C ARG A 780 -15.07 -0.41 6.09
N LEU A 781 -16.03 0.17 6.79
CA LEU A 781 -16.30 1.60 6.87
C LEU A 781 -16.38 1.98 8.34
N CYS A 782 -15.67 3.04 8.74
CA CYS A 782 -15.69 3.53 10.11
C CYS A 782 -15.70 5.06 10.11
N TRP A 783 -16.78 5.65 10.62
CA TRP A 783 -16.84 7.10 10.83
C TRP A 783 -16.04 7.50 12.06
N ARG A 784 -15.41 8.66 11.97
CA ARG A 784 -14.83 9.35 13.12
C ARG A 784 -15.94 9.71 14.12
N HIS A 785 -15.67 9.59 15.41
CA HIS A 785 -16.68 9.75 16.46
C HIS A 785 -17.27 11.15 16.58
N HIS A 786 -16.49 12.19 16.27
CA HIS A 786 -16.94 13.57 16.36
C HIS A 786 -16.69 14.34 15.06
N ALA A 787 -17.40 15.46 14.91
CA ALA A 787 -17.22 16.35 13.77
C ALA A 787 -15.84 17.02 13.80
N GLY A 788 -15.37 17.44 12.64
CA GLY A 788 -14.04 17.99 12.41
C GLY A 788 -13.16 17.10 11.55
N ARG A 789 -11.93 17.56 11.35
CA ARG A 789 -10.86 16.82 10.69
C ARG A 789 -9.73 16.62 11.71
N ALA A 790 -9.26 15.40 11.90
CA ALA A 790 -8.16 15.16 12.85
C ALA A 790 -6.91 15.95 12.43
N GLY A 791 -6.19 16.47 13.43
CA GLY A 791 -5.06 17.38 13.22
C GLY A 791 -5.41 18.83 12.86
N HIS A 792 -6.68 19.17 12.57
CA HIS A 792 -7.10 20.53 12.24
C HIS A 792 -7.92 21.18 13.37
N ASN A 793 -7.58 22.43 13.69
CA ASN A 793 -8.32 23.28 14.64
C ASN A 793 -9.05 24.40 13.89
N ASP A 794 -9.96 24.05 12.98
CA ASP A 794 -10.66 25.04 12.15
C ASP A 794 -11.91 25.61 12.84
N GLU A 795 -12.18 26.91 12.65
CA GLU A 795 -13.42 27.57 13.10
C GLU A 795 -14.70 26.91 12.53
N ASN A 796 -14.58 26.23 11.39
CA ASN A 796 -15.66 25.48 10.72
C ASN A 796 -15.61 23.96 10.93
N SER A 797 -14.94 23.48 11.99
CA SER A 797 -14.77 22.04 12.28
C SER A 797 -16.08 21.25 12.22
N SER A 798 -17.18 21.81 12.74
CA SER A 798 -18.48 21.14 12.78
C SER A 798 -19.08 20.80 11.41
N LYS A 799 -18.58 21.42 10.32
CA LYS A 799 -19.01 21.16 8.95
C LYS A 799 -18.51 19.85 8.38
N TRP A 800 -17.35 19.39 8.84
CA TRP A 800 -16.64 18.27 8.25
C TRP A 800 -16.82 17.02 9.10
N LEU A 801 -16.90 15.88 8.43
CA LEU A 801 -16.84 14.55 9.02
C LEU A 801 -15.69 13.80 8.34
N GLN A 802 -15.15 12.79 9.01
CA GLN A 802 -14.15 11.90 8.42
C GLN A 802 -14.66 10.46 8.40
N LEU A 803 -14.48 9.81 7.25
CA LEU A 803 -14.78 8.40 7.03
C LEU A 803 -13.49 7.68 6.70
N ALA A 804 -13.13 6.68 7.51
CA ALA A 804 -12.07 5.74 7.18
C ALA A 804 -12.68 4.53 6.47
N SER A 805 -12.04 4.08 5.40
CA SER A 805 -12.41 2.88 4.67
C SER A 805 -11.19 2.01 4.40
N CYS A 806 -11.39 0.71 4.34
CA CYS A 806 -10.36 -0.24 3.92
C CYS A 806 -10.93 -1.26 2.95
N GLY A 807 -10.07 -1.85 2.11
CA GLY A 807 -10.51 -2.71 1.02
C GLY A 807 -9.58 -3.85 0.67
N ALA A 808 -10.10 -4.74 -0.18
CA ALA A 808 -9.35 -5.82 -0.80
C ALA A 808 -8.29 -5.32 -1.81
N ASP A 809 -8.28 -4.03 -2.11
CA ASP A 809 -7.26 -3.35 -2.93
C ASP A 809 -6.01 -2.94 -2.14
N HIS A 810 -5.85 -3.48 -0.93
CA HIS A 810 -4.71 -3.30 -0.03
C HIS A 810 -4.60 -1.88 0.55
N SER A 811 -5.60 -1.02 0.32
CA SER A 811 -5.55 0.38 0.72
C SER A 811 -6.40 0.69 1.95
N VAL A 812 -5.95 1.67 2.73
CA VAL A 812 -6.75 2.40 3.70
C VAL A 812 -6.94 3.82 3.19
N LYS A 813 -8.17 4.33 3.19
CA LYS A 813 -8.49 5.68 2.72
C LYS A 813 -9.21 6.46 3.80
N ILE A 814 -8.86 7.74 3.92
CA ILE A 814 -9.55 8.69 4.81
C ILE A 814 -10.19 9.75 3.93
N LEU A 815 -11.51 9.91 4.06
CA LEU A 815 -12.32 10.81 3.26
C LEU A 815 -12.86 11.93 4.16
N ASN A 816 -12.68 13.18 3.75
CA ASN A 816 -13.36 14.32 4.34
C ASN A 816 -14.73 14.49 3.68
N VAL A 817 -15.79 14.55 4.48
CA VAL A 817 -17.18 14.65 4.01
C VAL A 817 -17.81 15.91 4.58
N ASN A 818 -18.32 16.78 3.71
CA ASN A 818 -19.01 18.00 4.10
C ASN A 818 -20.50 17.71 4.34
N ARG A 819 -20.90 17.57 5.61
CA ARG A 819 -22.29 17.19 5.98
C ARG A 819 -23.36 18.22 5.58
N PHE A 820 -22.96 19.46 5.29
CA PHE A 820 -23.88 20.52 4.84
C PHE A 820 -24.14 20.49 3.33
N ALA A 821 -23.35 19.69 2.59
CA ALA A 821 -23.53 19.47 1.16
C ALA A 821 -24.17 18.11 0.85
N LEU A 822 -24.58 17.36 1.88
CA LEU A 822 -25.23 16.04 1.76
C LEU A 822 -26.75 16.12 1.78
#